data_AF-A0A518BIP9-F1
#
_entry.id   AF-A0A518BIP9-F1
#
_cell.length_a   1.000
_cell.length_b   1.000
_cell.length_c   1.000
_cell.angle_alpha   90.00
_cell.angle_beta   90.00
_cell.angle_gamma   90.00
#
_symmetry.space_group_name_H-M   'P 1'
#
loop_
_entity.id
_entity.type
_entity.pdbx_description
1 polymer ?
#
loop_
_entity_poly.entity_id
_entity_poly.type
_entity_poly.pdbx_seq_one_letter_code
_entity_poly.pdbx_strand_id
1 'polypeptide(L)'
;MRICLVAHGFPPHELAGVENFTAGLARGLAAGGHTVEVFVPRRRPDLADLSLRREQRDGYSVQWLTVNQGATSPKEVLEPREHAAQFGRYLDRFRPDVVHFQHVFRVGAALLESAKLRGLPVVYTGHDYFPVCHRITLLRPDLERCETIGDPDVCARCDLGLSLLNQREELGDYHMGAFAEDLPDEVRERLAATLVGDEPASGFPSEEWTAARERRRGLDARRAELYGQVDRFLCPTRFLAERLVEGGIDPDRIVHLPYGIDTSALTGLDRPTVAELARRPLRFGFIGSLTKHKGVHVLLEAFERVRGRAELVIHGDSTDRVYVQRMAERAASLGVRLAGAFDQRELPTLLAAIDVLVVPSIWVENYPIAIREAFAAGRTVIASDVGAFPESVRHGVDGLTFAVGDAVALGDCLEACVDDPEFLVRLVRGIEPVHTLEAHVAEHERIYDELVTERIAARSHAVDQVLPHLRGIAARYEELESLASEDLLRRALDEVGRLAQQLGAPAASAGEWMARALARDVRTQDLLRDRETEGNYLRAELERRDEVSAELEARDAWRAEQLRGATEKLAWLEQQLVGLREENAWRKETTESLEGTVESLQRSVSSLEAERDWRVGTEAAAQEQAQRASRRLIELEVELDGLTAEVRALRDVVAQREEQLGELRLVHGRSEQERAWRQSEMDAAVALVHGRLRGLIPASLALRDELRRWRGESGSVVGDEPSEAGA
;
A
#
# COMPACT_ATOMS: atom_id res chain seq x y z
N MET A 1 17.67 7.82 -3.00
CA MET A 1 18.08 6.76 -3.97
C MET A 1 17.29 6.88 -5.26
N ARG A 2 17.79 6.33 -6.36
CA ARG A 2 17.05 6.10 -7.61
C ARG A 2 16.50 4.69 -7.62
N ILE A 3 15.18 4.53 -7.62
CA ILE A 3 14.52 3.23 -7.49
C ILE A 3 13.75 2.94 -8.77
N CYS A 4 14.02 1.79 -9.39
CA CYS A 4 13.23 1.29 -10.50
C CYS A 4 12.25 0.23 -9.99
N LEU A 5 10.94 0.50 -10.09
CA LEU A 5 9.92 -0.54 -9.89
C LEU A 5 9.55 -1.15 -11.24
N VAL A 6 9.31 -2.45 -11.30
CA VAL A 6 8.89 -3.14 -12.54
C VAL A 6 7.58 -3.88 -12.30
N ALA A 7 6.57 -3.63 -13.12
CA ALA A 7 5.27 -4.31 -13.03
C ALA A 7 4.73 -4.68 -14.42
N HIS A 8 3.71 -5.53 -14.44
CA HIS A 8 3.10 -6.05 -15.68
C HIS A 8 1.93 -5.20 -16.22
N GLY A 9 1.49 -4.23 -15.41
CA GLY A 9 0.42 -3.29 -15.65
C GLY A 9 0.56 -2.08 -14.73
N PHE A 10 -0.23 -1.03 -14.94
CA PHE A 10 -0.23 0.13 -14.04
C PHE A 10 -1.51 0.99 -14.16
N PRO A 11 -1.97 1.65 -13.07
CA PRO A 11 -3.12 2.56 -13.12
C PRO A 11 -2.85 3.80 -13.98
N PRO A 12 -3.88 4.43 -14.58
CA PRO A 12 -5.30 4.08 -14.51
C PRO A 12 -5.73 3.06 -15.58
N HIS A 13 -4.79 2.51 -16.34
CA HIS A 13 -5.11 1.66 -17.50
C HIS A 13 -5.37 0.22 -17.10
N GLU A 14 -4.69 -0.26 -16.07
CA GLU A 14 -4.84 -1.61 -15.51
C GLU A 14 -4.96 -1.47 -14.00
N LEU A 15 -6.00 -2.08 -13.43
CA LEU A 15 -6.39 -1.94 -12.03
C LEU A 15 -6.62 -3.33 -11.44
N ALA A 16 -5.60 -3.86 -10.77
CA ALA A 16 -5.70 -5.03 -9.92
C ALA A 16 -4.75 -4.89 -8.71
N GLY A 17 -4.59 -5.96 -7.94
CA GLY A 17 -3.85 -5.93 -6.67
C GLY A 17 -2.39 -5.49 -6.84
N VAL A 18 -1.68 -6.03 -7.84
CA VAL A 18 -0.26 -5.72 -8.08
C VAL A 18 -0.07 -4.27 -8.51
N GLU A 19 -0.93 -3.78 -9.40
CA GLU A 19 -0.89 -2.42 -9.94
C GLU A 19 -1.14 -1.38 -8.84
N ASN A 20 -2.18 -1.60 -8.03
CA ASN A 20 -2.53 -0.72 -6.92
C ASN A 20 -1.45 -0.73 -5.84
N PHE A 21 -0.93 -1.91 -5.50
CA PHE A 21 0.20 -2.06 -4.59
C PHE A 21 1.44 -1.31 -5.09
N THR A 22 1.81 -1.51 -6.36
CA THR A 22 2.98 -0.84 -6.98
C THR A 22 2.81 0.67 -6.98
N ALA A 23 1.61 1.17 -7.26
CA ALA A 23 1.32 2.60 -7.22
C ALA A 23 1.35 3.18 -5.80
N GLY A 24 0.89 2.41 -4.80
CA GLY A 24 1.04 2.75 -3.38
C GLY A 24 2.50 2.86 -2.96
N LEU A 25 3.29 1.83 -3.25
CA LEU A 25 4.72 1.78 -2.94
C LEU A 25 5.50 2.88 -3.67
N ALA A 26 5.21 3.14 -4.94
CA ALA A 26 5.87 4.21 -5.70
C ALA A 26 5.64 5.60 -5.08
N ARG A 27 4.39 5.88 -4.67
CA ARG A 27 4.04 7.13 -3.98
C ARG A 27 4.70 7.23 -2.61
N GLY A 28 4.68 6.15 -1.82
CA GLY A 28 5.30 6.09 -0.51
C GLY A 28 6.82 6.36 -0.57
N LEU A 29 7.53 5.66 -1.45
CA LEU A 29 8.97 5.86 -1.66
C LEU A 29 9.29 7.26 -2.19
N ALA A 30 8.47 7.81 -3.10
CA ALA A 30 8.64 9.17 -3.58
C ALA A 30 8.46 10.21 -2.46
N ALA A 31 7.45 10.02 -1.60
CA ALA A 31 7.23 10.87 -0.43
C ALA A 31 8.39 10.79 0.59
N GLY A 32 9.07 9.64 0.66
CA GLY A 32 10.33 9.46 1.41
C GLY A 32 11.55 10.17 0.80
N GLY A 33 11.40 10.88 -0.33
CA GLY A 33 12.47 11.63 -0.98
C GLY A 33 13.29 10.83 -2.01
N HIS A 34 12.82 9.64 -2.40
CA HIS A 34 13.48 8.83 -3.43
C HIS A 34 13.05 9.26 -4.84
N THR A 35 13.97 9.14 -5.80
CA THR A 35 13.65 9.30 -7.23
C THR A 35 13.13 7.98 -7.76
N VAL A 36 11.82 7.86 -7.98
CA VAL A 36 11.18 6.60 -8.37
C VAL A 36 10.74 6.64 -9.84
N GLU A 37 11.10 5.60 -10.61
CA GLU A 37 10.53 5.33 -11.93
C GLU A 37 9.93 3.92 -11.99
N VAL A 38 8.70 3.81 -12.51
CA VAL A 38 8.01 2.53 -12.69
C VAL A 38 8.08 2.11 -14.16
N PHE A 39 8.76 1.00 -14.47
CA PHE A 39 8.85 0.44 -15.82
C PHE A 39 7.72 -0.56 -16.06
N VAL A 40 6.87 -0.30 -17.05
CA VAL A 40 5.64 -1.08 -17.27
C VAL A 40 5.28 -1.18 -18.76
N PRO A 41 4.71 -2.30 -19.22
CA PRO A 41 4.27 -2.46 -20.60
C PRO A 41 2.89 -1.82 -20.79
N ARG A 42 2.58 -1.41 -22.01
CA ARG A 42 1.23 -0.95 -22.38
C ARG A 42 0.97 -1.18 -23.86
N ARG A 43 -0.23 -1.62 -24.20
CA ARG A 43 -0.67 -1.69 -25.60
C ARG A 43 -1.06 -0.31 -26.12
N ARG A 44 -0.43 0.14 -27.20
CA ARG A 44 -0.67 1.42 -27.88
C ARG A 44 -0.52 1.23 -29.39
N PRO A 45 -1.58 0.76 -30.09
CA PRO A 45 -1.51 0.49 -31.53
C PRO A 45 -1.20 1.73 -32.38
N ASP A 46 -1.40 2.91 -31.82
CA ASP A 46 -1.07 4.21 -32.43
C ASP A 46 0.42 4.57 -32.32
N LEU A 47 1.20 3.82 -31.53
CA LEU A 47 2.65 4.01 -31.35
C LEU A 47 3.42 2.81 -31.91
N ALA A 48 4.68 3.05 -32.27
CA ALA A 48 5.58 1.98 -32.68
C ALA A 48 5.79 0.98 -31.53
N ASP A 49 5.78 -0.30 -31.87
CA ASP A 49 6.08 -1.38 -30.94
C ASP A 49 7.47 -1.19 -30.32
N LEU A 50 7.63 -1.62 -29.06
CA LEU A 50 8.86 -1.50 -28.26
C LEU A 50 9.33 -0.06 -27.99
N SER A 51 8.54 0.95 -28.33
CA SER A 51 8.90 2.35 -28.04
C SER A 51 8.77 2.67 -26.55
N LEU A 52 9.74 3.45 -26.05
CA LEU A 52 9.79 3.91 -24.66
C LEU A 52 9.22 5.32 -24.55
N ARG A 53 8.26 5.54 -23.64
CA ARG A 53 7.75 6.89 -23.29
C ARG A 53 7.70 7.11 -21.79
N ARG A 54 8.27 8.22 -21.35
CA ARG A 54 8.26 8.64 -19.95
C ARG A 54 7.05 9.54 -19.70
N GLU A 55 6.33 9.27 -18.63
CA GLU A 55 5.22 10.07 -18.14
C GLU A 55 5.54 10.54 -16.72
N GLN A 56 5.44 11.83 -16.47
CA GLN A 56 5.58 12.37 -15.11
C GLN A 56 4.26 12.25 -14.35
N ARG A 57 4.32 11.76 -13.11
CA ARG A 57 3.23 11.75 -12.15
C ARG A 57 3.60 12.63 -10.95
N ASP A 58 2.66 12.79 -10.04
CA ASP A 58 2.92 13.48 -8.78
C ASP A 58 3.88 12.65 -7.91
N GLY A 59 5.06 13.19 -7.61
CA GLY A 59 6.13 12.53 -6.84
C GLY A 59 7.02 11.52 -7.59
N TYR A 60 6.53 10.83 -8.64
CA TYR A 60 7.29 9.78 -9.35
C TYR A 60 7.06 9.82 -10.88
N SER A 61 7.77 9.02 -11.66
CA SER A 61 7.51 8.89 -13.11
C SER A 61 7.22 7.46 -13.51
N VAL A 62 6.57 7.29 -14.66
CA VAL A 62 6.26 5.99 -15.27
C VAL A 62 6.95 5.90 -16.62
N GLN A 63 7.72 4.84 -16.83
CA GLN A 63 8.35 4.50 -18.09
C GLN A 63 7.52 3.42 -18.79
N TRP A 64 6.74 3.85 -19.79
CA TRP A 64 5.94 2.96 -20.61
C TRP A 64 6.78 2.31 -21.69
N LEU A 65 6.68 0.99 -21.80
CA LEU A 65 7.11 0.18 -22.94
C LEU A 65 5.88 -0.14 -23.80
N THR A 66 5.86 0.31 -25.05
CA THR A 66 4.79 -0.07 -25.97
C THR A 66 4.93 -1.55 -26.35
N VAL A 67 3.91 -2.36 -26.08
CA VAL A 67 3.86 -3.78 -26.44
C VAL A 67 2.55 -4.04 -27.19
N ASN A 68 2.63 -4.09 -28.52
CA ASN A 68 1.53 -4.29 -29.45
C ASN A 68 1.44 -5.72 -29.97
N GLN A 69 2.56 -6.43 -29.96
CA GLN A 69 2.67 -7.85 -30.31
C GLN A 69 2.50 -8.71 -29.05
N GLY A 70 1.72 -9.78 -29.14
CA GLY A 70 1.63 -10.80 -28.09
C GLY A 70 2.71 -11.85 -28.26
N ALA A 71 3.09 -12.53 -27.17
CA ALA A 71 3.98 -13.68 -27.25
C ALA A 71 3.31 -14.81 -28.06
N THR A 72 4.07 -15.43 -28.96
CA THR A 72 3.59 -16.53 -29.82
C THR A 72 3.95 -17.91 -29.28
N SER A 73 4.78 -17.96 -28.22
CA SER A 73 5.18 -19.21 -27.57
C SER A 73 5.39 -19.01 -26.06
N PRO A 74 5.30 -20.08 -25.25
CA PRO A 74 5.64 -20.02 -23.83
C PRO A 74 7.08 -19.53 -23.55
N LYS A 75 8.00 -19.76 -24.49
CA LYS A 75 9.38 -19.25 -24.41
C LYS A 75 9.41 -17.72 -24.52
N GLU A 76 8.65 -17.14 -25.45
CA GLU A 76 8.56 -15.68 -25.60
C GLU A 76 7.82 -15.02 -24.43
N VAL A 77 6.90 -15.73 -23.76
CA VAL A 77 6.28 -15.24 -22.51
C VAL A 77 7.32 -15.13 -21.40
N LEU A 78 8.20 -16.13 -21.28
CA LEU A 78 9.25 -16.15 -20.25
C LEU A 78 10.38 -15.16 -20.59
N GLU A 79 10.78 -15.09 -21.86
CA GLU A 79 11.99 -14.39 -22.30
C GLU A 79 11.82 -13.59 -23.60
N PRO A 80 11.00 -12.53 -23.59
CA PRO A 80 10.92 -11.58 -24.69
C PRO A 80 12.22 -10.75 -24.75
N ARG A 81 13.17 -11.18 -25.58
CA ARG A 81 14.53 -10.62 -25.68
C ARG A 81 14.53 -9.13 -26.01
N GLU A 82 13.59 -8.71 -26.85
CA GLU A 82 13.40 -7.32 -27.26
C GLU A 82 12.98 -6.44 -26.09
N HIS A 83 12.13 -6.94 -25.19
CA HIS A 83 11.76 -6.23 -23.97
C HIS A 83 12.98 -6.05 -23.06
N ALA A 84 13.77 -7.12 -22.87
CA ALA A 84 15.01 -7.06 -22.06
C ALA A 84 16.04 -6.06 -22.63
N ALA A 85 16.12 -5.94 -23.97
CA ALA A 85 16.97 -4.97 -24.65
C ALA A 85 16.49 -3.52 -24.42
N GLN A 86 15.19 -3.24 -24.53
CA GLN A 86 14.66 -1.90 -24.21
C GLN A 86 14.79 -1.57 -22.73
N PHE A 87 14.56 -2.55 -21.85
CA PHE A 87 14.78 -2.40 -20.42
C PHE A 87 16.24 -2.06 -20.11
N GLY A 88 17.19 -2.73 -20.77
CA GLY A 88 18.61 -2.41 -20.65
C GLY A 88 18.92 -0.96 -21.03
N ARG A 89 18.43 -0.47 -22.18
CA ARG A 89 18.58 0.94 -22.60
C ARG A 89 17.97 1.91 -21.59
N TYR A 90 16.82 1.54 -21.03
CA TYR A 90 16.19 2.32 -19.96
C TYR A 90 17.09 2.35 -18.71
N LEU A 91 17.62 1.21 -18.25
CA LEU A 91 18.51 1.13 -17.10
C LEU A 91 19.79 1.96 -17.31
N ASP A 92 20.36 1.96 -18.51
CA ASP A 92 21.57 2.73 -18.83
C ASP A 92 21.33 4.25 -18.73
N ARG A 93 20.10 4.68 -19.03
CA ARG A 93 19.64 6.07 -18.91
C ARG A 93 19.23 6.44 -17.48
N PHE A 94 18.44 5.58 -16.83
CA PHE A 94 17.86 5.85 -15.51
C PHE A 94 18.79 5.47 -14.35
N ARG A 95 19.85 4.69 -14.59
CA ARG A 95 20.89 4.32 -13.61
C ARG A 95 20.36 4.15 -12.17
N PRO A 96 19.43 3.21 -11.94
CA PRO A 96 18.86 3.01 -10.61
C PRO A 96 19.91 2.46 -9.64
N ASP A 97 19.73 2.77 -8.36
CA ASP A 97 20.46 2.13 -7.26
C ASP A 97 19.99 0.70 -7.03
N VAL A 98 18.69 0.45 -7.18
CA VAL A 98 18.02 -0.84 -7.00
C VAL A 98 16.89 -1.01 -8.01
N VAL A 99 16.71 -2.26 -8.48
CA VAL A 99 15.57 -2.64 -9.31
C VAL A 99 14.69 -3.60 -8.51
N HIS A 100 13.43 -3.21 -8.31
CA HIS A 100 12.44 -4.00 -7.59
C HIS A 100 11.31 -4.45 -8.52
N PHE A 101 11.28 -5.76 -8.77
CA PHE A 101 10.26 -6.41 -9.57
C PHE A 101 9.05 -6.73 -8.71
N GLN A 102 7.92 -6.13 -9.05
CA GLN A 102 6.61 -6.48 -8.52
C GLN A 102 6.04 -7.65 -9.30
N HIS A 103 6.17 -7.62 -10.62
CA HIS A 103 5.84 -8.78 -11.43
C HIS A 103 6.52 -8.70 -12.79
N VAL A 104 6.76 -9.86 -13.39
CA VAL A 104 7.43 -9.98 -14.70
C VAL A 104 6.52 -10.53 -15.80
N PHE A 105 5.25 -10.82 -15.52
CA PHE A 105 4.31 -11.20 -16.57
C PHE A 105 4.19 -10.09 -17.62
N ARG A 106 3.97 -10.46 -18.89
CA ARG A 106 3.97 -9.58 -20.08
C ARG A 106 5.29 -8.85 -20.41
N VAL A 107 6.12 -8.50 -19.43
CA VAL A 107 7.46 -7.90 -19.66
C VAL A 107 8.54 -8.95 -19.84
N GLY A 108 8.40 -10.12 -19.19
CA GLY A 108 9.35 -11.23 -19.24
C GLY A 108 10.33 -11.30 -18.07
N ALA A 109 10.68 -12.52 -17.66
CA ALA A 109 11.67 -12.79 -16.61
C ALA A 109 13.11 -12.48 -17.06
N ALA A 110 13.38 -12.40 -18.37
CA ALA A 110 14.68 -11.98 -18.91
C ALA A 110 15.14 -10.58 -18.45
N LEU A 111 14.24 -9.74 -17.95
CA LEU A 111 14.60 -8.44 -17.36
C LEU A 111 15.42 -8.58 -16.07
N LEU A 112 15.24 -9.68 -15.32
CA LEU A 112 16.01 -9.97 -14.10
C LEU A 112 17.50 -10.06 -14.42
N GLU A 113 17.84 -10.83 -15.46
CA GLU A 113 19.20 -10.98 -15.98
C GLU A 113 19.75 -9.65 -16.52
N SER A 114 18.93 -8.86 -17.22
CA SER A 114 19.34 -7.53 -17.74
C SER A 114 19.74 -6.55 -16.63
N ALA A 115 19.06 -6.59 -15.48
CA ALA A 115 19.44 -5.83 -14.29
C ALA A 115 20.72 -6.38 -13.64
N LYS A 116 20.82 -7.71 -13.51
CA LYS A 116 21.95 -8.35 -12.85
C LYS A 116 23.27 -8.21 -13.62
N LEU A 117 23.22 -8.27 -14.95
CA LEU A 117 24.37 -7.99 -15.84
C LEU A 117 24.96 -6.59 -15.66
N ARG A 118 24.17 -5.63 -15.14
CA ARG A 118 24.62 -4.27 -14.82
C ARG A 118 25.12 -4.13 -13.38
N GLY A 119 25.19 -5.24 -12.64
CA GLY A 119 25.58 -5.27 -11.24
C GLY A 119 24.59 -4.54 -10.32
N LEU A 120 23.32 -4.44 -10.72
CA LEU A 120 22.28 -3.81 -9.91
C LEU A 120 21.71 -4.83 -8.90
N PRO A 121 21.39 -4.42 -7.66
CA PRO A 121 20.65 -5.25 -6.74
C PRO A 121 19.24 -5.49 -7.28
N VAL A 122 18.82 -6.75 -7.26
CA VAL A 122 17.54 -7.20 -7.79
C VAL A 122 16.66 -7.69 -6.64
N VAL A 123 15.56 -6.99 -6.40
CA VAL A 123 14.53 -7.38 -5.44
C VAL A 123 13.31 -7.89 -6.19
N TYR A 124 12.63 -8.90 -5.67
CA TYR A 124 11.37 -9.40 -6.22
C TYR A 124 10.32 -9.55 -5.12
N THR A 125 9.15 -8.93 -5.25
CA THR A 125 8.01 -9.19 -4.35
C THR A 125 7.17 -10.34 -4.89
N GLY A 126 6.93 -11.36 -4.07
CA GLY A 126 6.10 -12.51 -4.40
C GLY A 126 4.61 -12.19 -4.31
N HIS A 127 4.00 -11.79 -5.44
CA HIS A 127 2.54 -11.59 -5.53
C HIS A 127 1.78 -12.88 -5.86
N ASP A 128 2.40 -13.78 -6.61
CA ASP A 128 1.85 -15.05 -7.08
C ASP A 128 2.94 -16.14 -7.10
N TYR A 129 2.63 -17.30 -7.66
CA TYR A 129 3.54 -18.43 -7.73
C TYR A 129 4.35 -18.47 -9.04
N PHE A 130 4.38 -17.40 -9.84
CA PHE A 130 5.06 -17.40 -11.14
C PHE A 130 6.53 -17.85 -11.11
N PRO A 131 7.32 -17.60 -10.04
CA PRO A 131 8.69 -18.12 -9.97
C PRO A 131 8.79 -19.65 -10.07
N VAL A 132 7.76 -20.38 -9.62
CA VAL A 132 7.78 -21.85 -9.50
C VAL A 132 6.64 -22.54 -10.25
N CYS A 133 5.67 -21.79 -10.76
CA CYS A 133 4.49 -22.29 -11.44
C CYS A 133 4.18 -21.47 -12.71
N HIS A 134 4.25 -22.11 -13.88
CA HIS A 134 3.93 -21.44 -15.14
C HIS A 134 2.46 -21.01 -15.28
N ARG A 135 1.57 -21.60 -14.47
CA ARG A 135 0.15 -21.24 -14.36
C ARG A 135 -0.12 -20.15 -13.33
N ILE A 136 0.90 -19.59 -12.69
CA ILE A 136 0.85 -18.55 -11.62
C ILE A 136 0.04 -18.89 -10.36
N THR A 137 -0.77 -19.95 -10.37
CA THR A 137 -1.85 -20.17 -9.40
C THR A 137 -1.69 -21.41 -8.53
N LEU A 138 -0.81 -22.35 -8.89
CA LEU A 138 -0.80 -23.70 -8.31
C LEU A 138 -2.16 -24.43 -8.41
N LEU A 139 -3.05 -24.01 -9.30
CA LEU A 139 -4.26 -24.75 -9.64
C LEU A 139 -4.00 -25.55 -10.91
N ARG A 140 -4.43 -26.81 -10.91
CA ARG A 140 -4.50 -27.63 -12.11
C ARG A 140 -5.64 -27.16 -13.02
N PRO A 141 -5.69 -27.59 -14.29
CA PRO A 141 -6.76 -27.22 -15.21
C PRO A 141 -8.19 -27.62 -14.77
N ASP A 142 -8.34 -28.56 -13.85
CA ASP A 142 -9.60 -28.97 -13.22
C ASP A 142 -9.96 -28.14 -11.97
N LEU A 143 -9.22 -27.06 -11.70
CA LEU A 143 -9.33 -26.19 -10.52
C LEU A 143 -8.98 -26.86 -9.19
N GLU A 144 -8.42 -28.08 -9.19
CA GLU A 144 -7.84 -28.69 -8.00
C GLU A 144 -6.43 -28.14 -7.71
N ARG A 145 -6.02 -28.21 -6.44
CA ARG A 145 -4.69 -27.77 -6.02
C ARG A 145 -3.60 -28.70 -6.57
N CYS A 146 -2.53 -28.11 -7.09
CA CYS A 146 -1.31 -28.82 -7.41
C CYS A 146 -0.46 -29.03 -6.15
N GLU A 147 -0.19 -30.29 -5.80
CA GLU A 147 0.63 -30.63 -4.62
C GLU A 147 2.11 -30.84 -4.95
N THR A 148 2.46 -30.87 -6.23
CA THR A 148 3.84 -31.03 -6.70
C THR A 148 4.29 -29.74 -7.36
N ILE A 149 5.30 -29.08 -6.77
CA ILE A 149 5.83 -27.80 -7.24
C ILE A 149 7.16 -28.03 -7.95
N GLY A 150 7.34 -27.36 -9.10
CA GLY A 150 8.61 -27.40 -9.83
C GLY A 150 8.93 -28.70 -10.57
N ASP A 151 8.00 -29.66 -10.64
CA ASP A 151 8.18 -30.90 -11.40
C ASP A 151 7.77 -30.70 -12.89
N PRO A 152 8.70 -30.82 -13.85
CA PRO A 152 8.41 -30.59 -15.26
C PRO A 152 7.43 -31.61 -15.87
N ASP A 153 7.42 -32.86 -15.38
CA ASP A 153 6.56 -33.92 -15.89
C ASP A 153 5.11 -33.71 -15.39
N VAL A 154 4.91 -33.18 -14.17
CA VAL A 154 3.60 -32.74 -13.68
C VAL A 154 3.14 -31.47 -14.42
N CYS A 155 4.05 -30.51 -14.63
CA CYS A 155 3.74 -29.29 -15.37
C CYS A 155 3.37 -29.56 -16.83
N ALA A 156 3.93 -30.59 -17.46
CA ALA A 156 3.58 -31.01 -18.82
C ALA A 156 2.13 -31.51 -18.91
N ARG A 157 1.62 -32.17 -17.86
CA ARG A 157 0.20 -32.59 -17.77
C ARG A 157 -0.72 -31.37 -17.71
N CYS A 158 -0.30 -30.32 -17.00
CA CYS A 158 -1.04 -29.08 -16.94
C CYS A 158 -1.14 -28.38 -18.31
N ASP A 159 -0.04 -28.37 -19.09
CA ASP A 159 -0.03 -27.84 -20.46
C ASP A 159 -1.00 -28.61 -21.37
N LEU A 160 -0.96 -29.95 -21.32
CA LEU A 160 -1.83 -30.80 -22.13
C LEU A 160 -3.30 -30.66 -21.71
N GLY A 161 -3.57 -30.63 -20.41
CA GLY A 161 -4.91 -30.41 -19.88
C GLY A 161 -5.48 -29.04 -20.30
N LEU A 162 -4.66 -28.00 -20.28
CA LEU A 162 -5.02 -26.69 -20.85
C LEU A 162 -5.30 -26.77 -22.34
N SER A 163 -4.45 -27.44 -23.12
CA SER A 163 -4.63 -27.59 -24.56
C SER A 163 -5.99 -28.23 -24.89
N LEU A 164 -6.42 -29.20 -24.08
CA LEU A 164 -7.75 -29.82 -24.20
C LEU A 164 -8.88 -28.83 -23.94
N LEU A 165 -8.77 -28.00 -22.89
CA LEU A 165 -9.78 -26.98 -22.56
C LEU A 165 -9.80 -25.83 -23.59
N ASN A 166 -8.63 -25.46 -24.13
CA ASN A 166 -8.49 -24.35 -25.07
C ASN A 166 -9.27 -24.53 -26.38
N GLN A 167 -9.67 -25.77 -26.69
CA GLN A 167 -10.42 -26.10 -27.90
C GLN A 167 -11.94 -25.91 -27.76
N ARG A 168 -12.42 -25.39 -26.61
CA ARG A 168 -13.84 -25.36 -26.22
C ARG A 168 -14.29 -23.95 -25.86
N GLU A 169 -14.74 -23.20 -26.85
CA GLU A 169 -15.22 -21.82 -26.68
C GLU A 169 -16.43 -21.72 -25.72
N GLU A 170 -17.22 -22.79 -25.58
CA GLU A 170 -18.41 -22.83 -24.72
C GLU A 170 -18.10 -22.74 -23.21
N LEU A 171 -16.84 -22.96 -22.80
CA LEU A 171 -16.41 -22.93 -21.39
C LEU A 171 -16.11 -21.52 -20.85
N GLY A 172 -16.23 -20.50 -21.70
CA GLY A 172 -15.91 -19.11 -21.37
C GLY A 172 -14.41 -18.90 -21.16
N ASP A 173 -14.05 -18.06 -20.18
CA ASP A 173 -12.64 -17.88 -19.80
C ASP A 173 -12.17 -19.10 -18.98
N TYR A 174 -11.37 -19.95 -19.61
CA TYR A 174 -10.80 -21.17 -19.04
C TYR A 174 -9.32 -21.03 -18.71
N HIS A 175 -8.71 -19.84 -18.80
CA HIS A 175 -7.29 -19.66 -18.48
C HIS A 175 -6.97 -20.16 -17.06
N MET A 176 -7.94 -20.03 -16.16
CA MET A 176 -7.88 -20.54 -14.79
C MET A 176 -8.18 -22.03 -14.66
N GLY A 177 -8.85 -22.65 -15.64
CA GLY A 177 -9.38 -24.01 -15.60
C GLY A 177 -10.90 -24.06 -15.75
N ALA A 178 -11.46 -25.27 -15.62
CA ALA A 178 -12.89 -25.52 -15.65
C ALA A 178 -13.29 -26.48 -14.53
N PHE A 179 -14.49 -26.31 -13.96
CA PHE A 179 -15.02 -27.28 -13.01
C PHE A 179 -15.34 -28.58 -13.75
N ALA A 180 -14.96 -29.72 -13.18
CA ALA A 180 -15.17 -31.02 -13.82
C ALA A 180 -16.66 -31.26 -14.16
N GLU A 181 -17.57 -30.80 -13.31
CA GLU A 181 -19.03 -30.89 -13.50
C GLU A 181 -19.57 -30.04 -14.67
N ASP A 182 -18.85 -28.99 -15.07
CA ASP A 182 -19.20 -28.16 -16.22
C ASP A 182 -18.72 -28.77 -17.55
N LEU A 183 -17.92 -29.84 -17.50
CA LEU A 183 -17.34 -30.48 -18.67
C LEU A 183 -18.20 -31.66 -19.16
N PRO A 184 -18.37 -31.82 -20.49
CA PRO A 184 -18.93 -33.04 -21.06
C PRO A 184 -18.15 -34.28 -20.63
N ASP A 185 -18.85 -35.40 -20.44
CA ASP A 185 -18.28 -36.64 -19.88
C ASP A 185 -16.97 -37.06 -20.56
N GLU A 186 -16.93 -37.06 -21.90
CA GLU A 186 -15.73 -37.39 -22.68
C GLU A 186 -14.55 -36.46 -22.37
N VAL A 187 -14.79 -35.16 -22.23
CA VAL A 187 -13.73 -34.17 -21.93
C VAL A 187 -13.25 -34.32 -20.50
N ARG A 188 -14.18 -34.54 -19.57
CA ARG A 188 -13.88 -34.75 -18.15
C ARG A 188 -13.01 -35.98 -17.95
N GLU A 189 -13.37 -37.11 -18.58
CA GLU A 189 -12.61 -38.36 -18.49
C GLU A 189 -11.20 -38.21 -19.09
N ARG A 190 -11.10 -37.59 -20.27
CA ARG A 190 -9.80 -37.31 -20.90
C ARG A 190 -8.94 -36.37 -20.06
N LEU A 191 -9.52 -35.30 -19.51
CA LEU A 191 -8.81 -34.36 -18.65
C LEU A 191 -8.28 -35.08 -17.40
N ALA A 192 -9.12 -35.87 -16.73
CA ALA A 192 -8.71 -36.64 -15.56
C ALA A 192 -7.56 -37.60 -15.89
N ALA A 193 -7.65 -38.33 -17.00
CA ALA A 193 -6.59 -39.21 -17.50
C ALA A 193 -5.28 -38.44 -17.77
N THR A 194 -5.36 -37.28 -18.43
CA THR A 194 -4.19 -36.41 -18.67
C THR A 194 -3.53 -35.97 -17.36
N LEU A 195 -4.30 -35.52 -16.36
CA LEU A 195 -3.75 -34.98 -15.12
C LEU A 195 -3.08 -36.03 -14.23
N VAL A 196 -3.56 -37.28 -14.26
CA VAL A 196 -2.90 -38.40 -13.56
C VAL A 196 -1.73 -39.02 -14.35
N GLY A 197 -1.59 -38.69 -15.63
CA GLY A 197 -0.51 -39.18 -16.49
C GLY A 197 -0.81 -40.50 -17.21
N ASP A 198 -2.08 -40.85 -17.39
CA ASP A 198 -2.51 -41.99 -18.21
C ASP A 198 -2.45 -41.61 -19.70
N GLU A 199 -1.29 -41.83 -20.33
CA GLU A 199 -1.08 -41.44 -21.73
C GLU A 199 -2.08 -42.10 -22.69
N PRO A 200 -2.34 -43.42 -22.62
CA PRO A 200 -3.33 -44.06 -23.49
C PRO A 200 -4.74 -43.49 -23.34
N ALA A 201 -5.23 -43.30 -22.10
CA ALA A 201 -6.59 -42.81 -21.87
C ALA A 201 -6.76 -41.30 -22.12
N SER A 202 -5.66 -40.53 -22.11
CA SER A 202 -5.69 -39.09 -22.40
C SER A 202 -6.11 -38.74 -23.85
N GLY A 203 -5.87 -39.67 -24.78
CA GLY A 203 -6.10 -39.48 -26.21
C GLY A 203 -5.03 -38.62 -26.92
N PHE A 204 -3.96 -38.22 -26.24
CA PHE A 204 -2.82 -37.54 -26.87
C PHE A 204 -1.81 -38.56 -27.42
N PRO A 205 -1.23 -38.33 -28.61
CA PRO A 205 -0.13 -39.16 -29.11
C PRO A 205 1.10 -39.12 -28.18
N SER A 206 1.86 -40.21 -28.09
CA SER A 206 3.08 -40.27 -27.26
C SER A 206 4.14 -39.23 -27.64
N GLU A 207 4.17 -38.82 -28.91
CA GLU A 207 5.04 -37.73 -29.39
C GLU A 207 4.68 -36.38 -28.73
N GLU A 208 3.40 -36.11 -28.52
CA GLU A 208 2.93 -34.86 -27.91
C GLU A 208 3.25 -34.83 -26.41
N TRP A 209 3.10 -35.96 -25.72
CA TRP A 209 3.55 -36.15 -24.34
C TRP A 209 5.05 -35.89 -24.19
N THR A 210 5.85 -36.48 -25.08
CA THR A 210 7.31 -36.31 -25.09
C THR A 210 7.67 -34.84 -25.31
N ALA A 211 7.06 -34.20 -26.31
CA ALA A 211 7.29 -32.79 -26.61
C ALA A 211 6.87 -31.86 -25.46
N ALA A 212 5.76 -32.15 -24.76
CA ALA A 212 5.32 -31.38 -23.60
C ALA A 212 6.33 -31.47 -22.44
N ARG A 213 6.82 -32.69 -22.13
CA ARG A 213 7.84 -32.92 -21.09
C ARG A 213 9.15 -32.21 -21.41
N GLU A 214 9.68 -32.38 -22.62
CA GLU A 214 10.93 -31.73 -23.04
C GLU A 214 10.83 -30.21 -22.99
N ARG A 215 9.70 -29.65 -23.46
CA ARG A 215 9.42 -28.22 -23.40
C ARG A 215 9.43 -27.71 -21.97
N ARG A 216 8.76 -28.40 -21.03
CA ARG A 216 8.72 -28.00 -19.63
C ARG A 216 10.07 -28.10 -18.94
N ARG A 217 10.83 -29.18 -19.19
CA ARG A 217 12.21 -29.31 -18.67
C ARG A 217 13.06 -28.11 -19.06
N GLY A 218 13.01 -27.70 -20.34
CA GLY A 218 13.76 -26.53 -20.81
C GLY A 218 13.26 -25.20 -20.21
N LEU A 219 11.95 -24.96 -20.21
CA LEU A 219 11.36 -23.70 -19.72
C LEU A 219 11.52 -23.53 -18.21
N ASP A 220 11.35 -24.59 -17.45
CA ASP A 220 11.41 -24.54 -15.98
C ASP A 220 12.87 -24.44 -15.50
N ALA A 221 13.81 -25.11 -16.18
CA ALA A 221 15.25 -24.90 -15.94
C ALA A 221 15.67 -23.45 -16.22
N ARG A 222 15.23 -22.88 -17.34
CA ARG A 222 15.53 -21.47 -17.66
C ARG A 222 14.84 -20.50 -16.71
N ARG A 223 13.62 -20.81 -16.25
CA ARG A 223 12.94 -20.02 -15.21
C ARG A 223 13.78 -20.00 -13.94
N ALA A 224 14.25 -21.15 -13.46
CA ALA A 224 15.09 -21.24 -12.27
C ALA A 224 16.38 -20.40 -12.42
N GLU A 225 17.03 -20.43 -13.57
CA GLU A 225 18.22 -19.62 -13.86
C GLU A 225 17.95 -18.11 -13.79
N LEU A 226 16.84 -17.65 -14.36
CA LEU A 226 16.44 -16.24 -14.38
C LEU A 226 16.07 -15.74 -12.98
N TYR A 227 15.31 -16.53 -12.21
CA TYR A 227 14.98 -16.18 -10.82
C TYR A 227 16.18 -16.32 -9.88
N GLY A 228 17.18 -17.13 -10.23
CA GLY A 228 18.49 -17.16 -9.56
C GLY A 228 19.27 -15.85 -9.60
N GLN A 229 18.85 -14.87 -10.43
CA GLN A 229 19.42 -13.52 -10.48
C GLN A 229 18.90 -12.59 -9.37
N VAL A 230 17.82 -12.98 -8.68
CA VAL A 230 17.20 -12.20 -7.59
C VAL A 230 18.06 -12.30 -6.33
N ASP A 231 18.34 -11.15 -5.72
CA ASP A 231 19.11 -11.04 -4.47
C ASP A 231 18.24 -11.21 -3.23
N ARG A 232 17.01 -10.64 -3.26
CA ARG A 232 16.01 -10.80 -2.18
C ARG A 232 14.61 -11.01 -2.76
N PHE A 233 13.94 -12.04 -2.26
CA PHE A 233 12.52 -12.30 -2.45
C PHE A 233 11.76 -11.79 -1.23
N LEU A 234 10.83 -10.85 -1.44
CA LEU A 234 9.96 -10.33 -0.41
C LEU A 234 8.65 -11.12 -0.46
N CYS A 235 8.43 -11.99 0.53
CA CYS A 235 7.27 -12.86 0.60
C CYS A 235 6.27 -12.34 1.64
N PRO A 236 5.03 -12.00 1.26
CA PRO A 236 4.05 -11.47 2.20
C PRO A 236 3.55 -12.48 3.23
N THR A 237 3.78 -13.77 3.00
CA THR A 237 3.36 -14.86 3.89
C THR A 237 4.43 -15.93 3.99
N ARG A 238 4.41 -16.66 5.10
CA ARG A 238 5.28 -17.82 5.30
C ARG A 238 4.88 -18.95 4.35
N PHE A 239 3.59 -19.11 4.11
CA PHE A 239 3.08 -20.05 3.12
C PHE A 239 3.74 -19.85 1.75
N LEU A 240 3.75 -18.63 1.21
CA LEU A 240 4.42 -18.38 -0.07
C LEU A 240 5.92 -18.67 0.00
N ALA A 241 6.59 -18.23 1.07
CA ALA A 241 8.01 -18.49 1.27
C ALA A 241 8.32 -19.99 1.19
N GLU A 242 7.55 -20.83 1.87
CA GLU A 242 7.71 -22.29 1.81
C GLU A 242 7.49 -22.85 0.40
N ARG A 243 6.44 -22.40 -0.32
CA ARG A 243 6.18 -22.88 -1.69
C ARG A 243 7.29 -22.47 -2.66
N LEU A 244 7.90 -21.30 -2.47
CA LEU A 244 9.05 -20.87 -3.26
C LEU A 244 10.29 -21.72 -2.95
N VAL A 245 10.54 -22.05 -1.69
CA VAL A 245 11.64 -22.95 -1.28
C VAL A 245 11.44 -24.35 -1.87
N GLU A 246 10.22 -24.90 -1.80
CA GLU A 246 9.87 -26.19 -2.43
C GLU A 246 10.13 -26.19 -3.94
N GLY A 247 9.88 -25.06 -4.61
CA GLY A 247 10.19 -24.88 -6.03
C GLY A 247 11.66 -24.55 -6.35
N GLY A 248 12.55 -24.59 -5.35
CA GLY A 248 14.00 -24.45 -5.54
C GLY A 248 14.57 -23.05 -5.34
N ILE A 249 13.80 -22.11 -4.79
CA ILE A 249 14.34 -20.79 -4.40
C ILE A 249 15.15 -20.94 -3.11
N ASP A 250 16.33 -20.33 -3.09
CA ASP A 250 17.24 -20.33 -1.94
C ASP A 250 16.60 -19.63 -0.72
N PRO A 251 16.43 -20.33 0.42
CA PRO A 251 15.80 -19.76 1.61
C PRO A 251 16.56 -18.54 2.17
N ASP A 252 17.88 -18.47 1.99
CA ASP A 252 18.69 -17.34 2.48
C ASP A 252 18.41 -16.03 1.74
N ARG A 253 17.71 -16.11 0.60
CA ARG A 253 17.28 -14.95 -0.18
C ARG A 253 15.86 -14.52 0.13
N ILE A 254 15.12 -15.26 0.95
CA ILE A 254 13.71 -14.96 1.26
C ILE A 254 13.61 -14.11 2.52
N VAL A 255 12.87 -13.01 2.41
CA VAL A 255 12.50 -12.14 3.52
C VAL A 255 10.99 -12.17 3.64
N HIS A 256 10.49 -12.57 4.81
CA HIS A 256 9.07 -12.49 5.11
C HIS A 256 8.68 -11.04 5.41
N LEU A 257 7.85 -10.44 4.56
CA LEU A 257 7.45 -9.04 4.62
C LEU A 257 5.97 -8.88 4.22
N PRO A 258 5.02 -8.95 5.18
CA PRO A 258 3.59 -8.77 4.93
C PRO A 258 3.29 -7.45 4.22
N TYR A 259 2.30 -7.43 3.31
CA TYR A 259 1.95 -6.17 2.64
C TYR A 259 1.40 -5.14 3.60
N GLY A 260 1.91 -3.92 3.46
CA GLY A 260 1.30 -2.73 4.02
C GLY A 260 0.20 -2.21 3.11
N ILE A 261 -0.91 -1.78 3.70
CA ILE A 261 -2.03 -1.17 2.98
C ILE A 261 -2.25 0.27 3.42
N ASP A 262 -2.81 1.09 2.54
CA ASP A 262 -3.26 2.44 2.91
C ASP A 262 -4.54 2.33 3.74
N THR A 263 -4.44 2.67 5.03
CA THR A 263 -5.54 2.57 5.99
C THR A 263 -6.22 3.91 6.27
N SER A 264 -5.73 5.00 5.66
CA SER A 264 -6.14 6.37 5.99
C SER A 264 -7.66 6.59 5.82
N ALA A 265 -8.25 6.02 4.79
CA ALA A 265 -9.69 6.12 4.51
C ALA A 265 -10.54 5.03 5.20
N LEU A 266 -9.91 4.05 5.84
CA LEU A 266 -10.58 2.89 6.46
C LEU A 266 -10.63 3.00 7.98
N THR A 267 -9.61 3.64 8.57
CA THR A 267 -9.55 3.88 10.01
C THR A 267 -10.64 4.85 10.45
N GLY A 268 -11.26 4.57 11.61
CA GLY A 268 -12.31 5.42 12.18
C GLY A 268 -13.72 5.17 11.64
N LEU A 269 -13.90 4.21 10.72
CA LEU A 269 -15.24 3.76 10.34
C LEU A 269 -15.94 3.09 11.55
N ASP A 270 -17.24 3.36 11.71
CA ASP A 270 -18.03 2.81 12.80
C ASP A 270 -17.99 1.28 12.78
N ARG A 271 -17.81 0.70 13.97
CA ARG A 271 -17.83 -0.76 14.18
C ARG A 271 -19.25 -1.18 14.55
N PRO A 272 -19.73 -2.34 14.08
CA PRO A 272 -21.07 -2.81 14.41
C PRO A 272 -21.21 -3.05 15.92
N THR A 273 -22.32 -2.59 16.50
CA THR A 273 -22.67 -2.83 17.90
C THR A 273 -23.76 -3.89 18.04
N VAL A 274 -23.79 -4.59 19.19
CA VAL A 274 -24.82 -5.60 19.50
C VAL A 274 -26.24 -5.02 19.31
N ALA A 275 -26.46 -3.77 19.78
CA ALA A 275 -27.77 -3.13 19.71
C ALA A 275 -28.23 -2.86 18.26
N GLU A 276 -27.31 -2.54 17.36
CA GLU A 276 -27.62 -2.35 15.94
C GLU A 276 -27.88 -3.67 15.25
N LEU A 277 -27.01 -4.66 15.47
CA LEU A 277 -27.11 -6.00 14.90
C LEU A 277 -28.43 -6.70 15.31
N ALA A 278 -28.92 -6.45 16.53
CA ALA A 278 -30.21 -6.98 16.99
C ALA A 278 -31.43 -6.35 16.30
N ARG A 279 -31.30 -5.15 15.70
CA ARG A 279 -32.44 -4.38 15.15
C ARG A 279 -32.66 -4.56 13.65
N ARG A 280 -31.61 -4.92 12.90
CA ARG A 280 -31.65 -5.07 11.44
C ARG A 280 -31.04 -6.41 11.00
N PRO A 281 -31.29 -6.87 9.76
CA PRO A 281 -30.58 -8.02 9.22
C PRO A 281 -29.06 -7.84 9.28
N LEU A 282 -28.34 -8.94 9.50
CA LEU A 282 -26.89 -8.99 9.41
C LEU A 282 -26.46 -8.91 7.94
N ARG A 283 -25.51 -8.05 7.61
CA ARG A 283 -25.11 -7.76 6.23
C ARG A 283 -23.77 -8.43 5.92
N PHE A 284 -23.79 -9.43 5.07
CA PHE A 284 -22.61 -10.06 4.51
C PHE A 284 -22.20 -9.37 3.20
N GLY A 285 -20.90 -9.30 2.97
CA GLY A 285 -20.33 -8.75 1.73
C GLY A 285 -19.31 -9.68 1.09
N PHE A 286 -19.32 -9.76 -0.23
CA PHE A 286 -18.17 -10.17 -1.03
C PHE A 286 -17.68 -8.96 -1.82
N ILE A 287 -16.36 -8.72 -1.81
CA ILE A 287 -15.72 -7.61 -2.54
C ILE A 287 -14.51 -8.17 -3.28
N GLY A 288 -14.58 -8.26 -4.62
CA GLY A 288 -13.49 -8.79 -5.44
C GLY A 288 -13.95 -9.15 -6.85
N SER A 289 -13.02 -9.62 -7.71
CA SER A 289 -13.37 -10.07 -9.06
C SER A 289 -14.29 -11.30 -9.05
N LEU A 290 -15.25 -11.36 -9.98
CA LEU A 290 -16.17 -12.51 -10.14
C LEU A 290 -15.53 -13.63 -10.97
N THR A 291 -14.40 -14.15 -10.50
CA THR A 291 -13.68 -15.24 -11.14
C THR A 291 -13.95 -16.57 -10.42
N LYS A 292 -13.98 -17.68 -11.17
CA LYS A 292 -14.27 -19.05 -10.65
C LYS A 292 -13.52 -19.35 -9.35
N HIS A 293 -12.24 -19.02 -9.31
CA HIS A 293 -11.33 -19.31 -8.21
C HIS A 293 -11.58 -18.47 -6.93
N LYS A 294 -12.37 -17.39 -7.00
CA LYS A 294 -12.78 -16.57 -5.84
C LYS A 294 -13.99 -17.15 -5.10
N GLY A 295 -14.58 -18.25 -5.59
CA GLY A 295 -15.51 -19.07 -4.81
C GLY A 295 -16.91 -18.50 -4.58
N VAL A 296 -17.34 -17.49 -5.36
CA VAL A 296 -18.68 -16.90 -5.21
C VAL A 296 -19.81 -17.93 -5.33
N HIS A 297 -19.62 -18.97 -6.15
CA HIS A 297 -20.55 -20.09 -6.26
C HIS A 297 -20.72 -20.85 -4.92
N VAL A 298 -19.63 -21.07 -4.18
CA VAL A 298 -19.63 -21.68 -2.84
C VAL A 298 -20.42 -20.81 -1.85
N LEU A 299 -20.20 -19.50 -1.90
CA LEU A 299 -20.93 -18.54 -1.06
C LEU A 299 -22.43 -18.52 -1.35
N LEU A 300 -22.82 -18.51 -2.61
CA LEU A 300 -24.24 -18.55 -2.98
C LEU A 300 -24.91 -19.87 -2.56
N GLU A 301 -24.21 -21.01 -2.66
CA GLU A 301 -24.72 -22.29 -2.14
C GLU A 301 -24.84 -22.27 -0.61
N ALA A 302 -23.84 -21.76 0.09
CA ALA A 302 -23.86 -21.64 1.55
C ALA A 302 -24.98 -20.72 2.04
N PHE A 303 -25.23 -19.62 1.34
CA PHE A 303 -26.23 -18.63 1.72
C PHE A 303 -27.67 -19.17 1.63
N GLU A 304 -27.93 -20.17 0.78
CA GLU A 304 -29.24 -20.87 0.72
C GLU A 304 -29.59 -21.57 2.05
N ARG A 305 -28.59 -21.88 2.87
CA ARG A 305 -28.76 -22.57 4.15
C ARG A 305 -29.04 -21.62 5.32
N VAL A 306 -28.82 -20.32 5.14
CA VAL A 306 -28.99 -19.30 6.19
C VAL A 306 -30.47 -19.08 6.48
N ARG A 307 -30.90 -19.24 7.74
CA ARG A 307 -32.32 -19.15 8.14
C ARG A 307 -32.62 -17.87 8.90
N GLY A 308 -31.62 -17.29 9.57
CA GLY A 308 -31.77 -16.05 10.29
C GLY A 308 -31.89 -14.81 9.39
N ARG A 309 -32.03 -13.63 10.01
CA ARG A 309 -32.21 -12.36 9.28
C ARG A 309 -30.87 -11.90 8.70
N ALA A 310 -30.60 -12.23 7.44
CA ALA A 310 -29.37 -11.85 6.75
C ALA A 310 -29.61 -11.23 5.37
N GLU A 311 -28.68 -10.38 4.95
CA GLU A 311 -28.57 -9.82 3.61
C GLU A 311 -27.17 -10.11 3.06
N LEU A 312 -27.06 -10.38 1.76
CA LEU A 312 -25.78 -10.56 1.08
C LEU A 312 -25.67 -9.59 -0.10
N VAL A 313 -24.54 -8.88 -0.17
CA VAL A 313 -24.14 -8.09 -1.32
C VAL A 313 -22.84 -8.62 -1.92
N ILE A 314 -22.79 -8.67 -3.25
CA ILE A 314 -21.62 -9.07 -4.02
C ILE A 314 -21.18 -7.89 -4.90
N HIS A 315 -19.99 -7.35 -4.62
CA HIS A 315 -19.32 -6.31 -5.41
C HIS A 315 -18.19 -6.94 -6.22
N GLY A 316 -18.21 -6.75 -7.54
CA GLY A 316 -17.28 -7.39 -8.45
C GLY A 316 -17.78 -7.50 -9.87
N ASP A 317 -16.85 -7.69 -10.80
CA ASP A 317 -17.13 -8.07 -12.19
C ASP A 317 -16.02 -9.00 -12.71
N SER A 318 -16.20 -9.54 -13.91
CA SER A 318 -15.23 -10.44 -14.56
C SER A 318 -15.41 -10.46 -16.07
N THR A 319 -14.34 -10.82 -16.77
CA THR A 319 -14.37 -11.10 -18.22
C THR A 319 -15.06 -12.43 -18.53
N ASP A 320 -15.19 -13.33 -17.55
CA ASP A 320 -15.87 -14.61 -17.69
C ASP A 320 -17.40 -14.43 -17.65
N ARG A 321 -17.97 -14.07 -18.81
CA ARG A 321 -19.41 -13.79 -18.95
C ARG A 321 -20.30 -14.98 -18.58
N VAL A 322 -19.83 -16.21 -18.83
CA VAL A 322 -20.60 -17.43 -18.54
C VAL A 322 -20.72 -17.59 -17.03
N TYR A 323 -19.60 -17.48 -16.31
CA TYR A 323 -19.62 -17.56 -14.85
C TYR A 323 -20.42 -16.41 -14.22
N VAL A 324 -20.24 -15.17 -14.70
CA VAL A 324 -20.99 -14.00 -14.20
C VAL A 324 -22.49 -14.18 -14.38
N GLN A 325 -22.94 -14.62 -15.56
CA GLN A 325 -24.36 -14.87 -15.82
C GLN A 325 -24.91 -15.94 -14.87
N ARG A 326 -24.21 -17.06 -14.71
CA ARG A 326 -24.61 -18.14 -13.78
C ARG A 326 -24.72 -17.63 -12.34
N MET A 327 -23.77 -16.81 -11.88
CA MET A 327 -23.81 -16.21 -10.55
C MET A 327 -24.96 -15.21 -10.40
N ALA A 328 -25.28 -14.44 -11.44
CA ALA A 328 -26.40 -13.50 -11.43
C ALA A 328 -27.75 -14.22 -11.33
N GLU A 329 -27.95 -15.30 -12.08
CA GLU A 329 -29.17 -16.13 -12.02
C GLU A 329 -29.35 -16.74 -10.62
N ARG A 330 -28.27 -17.30 -10.04
CA ARG A 330 -28.30 -17.88 -8.70
C ARG A 330 -28.48 -16.83 -7.59
N ALA A 331 -27.85 -15.66 -7.74
CA ALA A 331 -28.03 -14.56 -6.78
C ALA A 331 -29.49 -14.05 -6.79
N ALA A 332 -30.09 -13.91 -7.97
CA ALA A 332 -31.48 -13.52 -8.11
C ALA A 332 -32.45 -14.52 -7.46
N SER A 333 -32.20 -15.83 -7.59
CA SER A 333 -33.05 -16.84 -6.95
C SER A 333 -33.01 -16.81 -5.41
N LEU A 334 -31.96 -16.23 -4.83
CA LEU A 334 -31.74 -16.15 -3.38
C LEU A 334 -32.03 -14.76 -2.79
N GLY A 335 -32.45 -13.78 -3.61
CA GLY A 335 -32.61 -12.38 -3.17
C GLY A 335 -31.29 -11.67 -2.84
N VAL A 336 -30.16 -12.18 -3.36
CA VAL A 336 -28.82 -11.62 -3.15
C VAL A 336 -28.59 -10.45 -4.11
N ARG A 337 -28.00 -9.35 -3.60
CA ARG A 337 -27.72 -8.16 -4.41
C ARG A 337 -26.37 -8.25 -5.11
N LEU A 338 -26.37 -8.44 -6.44
CA LEU A 338 -25.19 -8.29 -7.27
C LEU A 338 -25.00 -6.82 -7.68
N ALA A 339 -23.98 -6.16 -7.16
CA ALA A 339 -23.78 -4.71 -7.28
C ALA A 339 -22.85 -4.30 -8.44
N GLY A 340 -22.13 -5.25 -9.05
CA GLY A 340 -21.21 -4.98 -10.15
C GLY A 340 -19.86 -4.40 -9.72
N ALA A 341 -19.09 -3.92 -10.70
CA ALA A 341 -17.79 -3.29 -10.49
C ALA A 341 -17.89 -1.98 -9.68
N PHE A 342 -16.79 -1.61 -9.01
CA PHE A 342 -16.69 -0.40 -8.20
C PHE A 342 -15.33 0.28 -8.40
N ASP A 343 -15.26 1.58 -8.11
CA ASP A 343 -14.01 2.32 -8.03
C ASP A 343 -13.39 2.17 -6.64
N GLN A 344 -12.07 2.07 -6.54
CA GLN A 344 -11.39 1.87 -5.26
C GLN A 344 -11.68 2.98 -4.23
N ARG A 345 -12.04 4.19 -4.67
CA ARG A 345 -12.46 5.29 -3.78
C ARG A 345 -13.79 5.01 -3.07
N GLU A 346 -14.60 4.10 -3.59
CA GLU A 346 -15.88 3.68 -2.99
C GLU A 346 -15.68 2.64 -1.88
N LEU A 347 -14.51 1.99 -1.81
CA LEU A 347 -14.24 0.89 -0.88
C LEU A 347 -14.58 1.21 0.59
N PRO A 348 -14.25 2.39 1.16
CA PRO A 348 -14.66 2.72 2.54
C PRO A 348 -16.17 2.66 2.75
N THR A 349 -16.94 3.19 1.79
CA THR A 349 -18.40 3.16 1.80
C THR A 349 -18.93 1.74 1.68
N LEU A 350 -18.34 0.91 0.81
CA LEU A 350 -18.73 -0.48 0.64
C LEU A 350 -18.49 -1.29 1.91
N LEU A 351 -17.31 -1.13 2.52
CA LEU A 351 -17.00 -1.78 3.79
C LEU A 351 -17.90 -1.29 4.92
N ALA A 352 -18.33 -0.03 4.95
CA ALA A 352 -19.31 0.49 5.93
C ALA A 352 -20.72 -0.07 5.76
N ALA A 353 -21.06 -0.52 4.54
CA ALA A 353 -22.35 -1.10 4.23
C ALA A 353 -22.48 -2.58 4.69
N ILE A 354 -21.40 -3.22 5.13
CA ILE A 354 -21.39 -4.63 5.54
C ILE A 354 -20.91 -4.80 6.98
N ASP A 355 -21.29 -5.91 7.61
CA ASP A 355 -20.86 -6.27 8.97
C ASP A 355 -19.78 -7.36 8.95
N VAL A 356 -19.84 -8.25 7.95
CA VAL A 356 -18.90 -9.37 7.74
C VAL A 356 -18.48 -9.42 6.28
N LEU A 357 -17.17 -9.46 6.02
CA LEU A 357 -16.64 -9.78 4.70
C LEU A 357 -16.49 -11.30 4.56
N VAL A 358 -16.98 -11.87 3.46
CA VAL A 358 -16.83 -13.29 3.14
C VAL A 358 -15.83 -13.44 2.00
N VAL A 359 -14.79 -14.26 2.20
CA VAL A 359 -13.72 -14.51 1.25
C VAL A 359 -13.65 -16.03 0.96
N PRO A 360 -14.54 -16.55 0.10
CA PRO A 360 -14.72 -17.99 -0.10
C PRO A 360 -13.77 -18.57 -1.14
N SER A 361 -12.59 -17.98 -1.35
CA SER A 361 -11.65 -18.38 -2.41
C SER A 361 -11.35 -19.88 -2.34
N ILE A 362 -11.40 -20.54 -3.51
CA ILE A 362 -10.95 -21.93 -3.69
C ILE A 362 -9.49 -22.00 -4.17
N TRP A 363 -8.94 -20.84 -4.50
CA TRP A 363 -7.54 -20.65 -4.82
C TRP A 363 -6.67 -20.57 -3.57
N VAL A 364 -5.43 -21.05 -3.71
CA VAL A 364 -4.33 -20.86 -2.77
C VAL A 364 -3.89 -19.40 -2.78
N GLU A 365 -4.65 -18.53 -2.11
CA GLU A 365 -4.36 -17.10 -2.02
C GLU A 365 -3.03 -16.84 -1.29
N ASN A 366 -2.28 -15.85 -1.79
CA ASN A 366 -0.99 -15.48 -1.23
C ASN A 366 -1.09 -14.46 -0.10
N TYR A 367 -1.75 -13.33 -0.36
CA TYR A 367 -1.97 -12.29 0.64
C TYR A 367 -3.21 -11.47 0.27
N PRO A 368 -4.40 -11.88 0.74
CA PRO A 368 -5.67 -11.28 0.35
C PRO A 368 -5.81 -9.88 0.94
N ILE A 369 -5.54 -8.84 0.14
CA ILE A 369 -5.63 -7.44 0.55
C ILE A 369 -7.03 -7.08 1.11
N ALA A 370 -8.09 -7.66 0.55
CA ALA A 370 -9.47 -7.45 1.01
C ALA A 370 -9.68 -7.80 2.50
N ILE A 371 -8.98 -8.81 3.03
CA ILE A 371 -9.04 -9.15 4.46
C ILE A 371 -8.42 -8.03 5.30
N ARG A 372 -7.29 -7.50 4.86
CA ARG A 372 -6.61 -6.39 5.56
C ARG A 372 -7.43 -5.12 5.49
N GLU A 373 -8.07 -4.84 4.36
CA GLU A 373 -8.98 -3.70 4.21
C GLU A 373 -10.20 -3.84 5.13
N ALA A 374 -10.80 -5.04 5.22
CA ALA A 374 -11.90 -5.31 6.15
C ALA A 374 -11.47 -5.14 7.62
N PHE A 375 -10.31 -5.67 8.01
CA PHE A 375 -9.77 -5.51 9.35
C PHE A 375 -9.42 -4.06 9.69
N ALA A 376 -8.83 -3.31 8.76
CA ALA A 376 -8.55 -1.88 8.93
C ALA A 376 -9.84 -1.08 9.15
N ALA A 377 -10.91 -1.48 8.47
CA ALA A 377 -12.24 -0.94 8.68
C ALA A 377 -12.87 -1.48 9.99
N GLY A 378 -12.44 -2.61 10.53
CA GLY A 378 -13.03 -3.21 11.74
C GLY A 378 -14.26 -4.07 11.44
N ARG A 379 -14.22 -4.78 10.31
CA ARG A 379 -15.19 -5.79 9.90
C ARG A 379 -14.53 -7.15 10.09
N THR A 380 -15.23 -8.07 10.74
CA THR A 380 -14.75 -9.45 10.85
C THR A 380 -14.83 -10.15 9.48
N VAL A 381 -14.12 -11.26 9.34
CA VAL A 381 -13.99 -11.99 8.08
C VAL A 381 -14.36 -13.47 8.26
N ILE A 382 -15.05 -14.04 7.28
CA ILE A 382 -15.20 -15.49 7.10
C ILE A 382 -14.41 -15.87 5.86
N ALA A 383 -13.38 -16.69 5.99
CA ALA A 383 -12.48 -17.05 4.88
C ALA A 383 -12.30 -18.57 4.73
N SER A 384 -12.04 -19.03 3.50
CA SER A 384 -11.64 -20.43 3.28
C SER A 384 -10.33 -20.75 3.99
N ASP A 385 -10.18 -21.96 4.49
CA ASP A 385 -8.95 -22.49 5.07
C ASP A 385 -8.05 -23.06 3.95
N VAL A 386 -7.41 -22.17 3.19
CA VAL A 386 -6.54 -22.53 2.06
C VAL A 386 -5.37 -21.54 1.92
N GLY A 387 -4.20 -22.04 1.49
CA GLY A 387 -3.03 -21.19 1.24
C GLY A 387 -2.61 -20.41 2.48
N ALA A 388 -2.50 -19.09 2.34
CA ALA A 388 -2.07 -18.23 3.43
C ALA A 388 -3.21 -17.64 4.29
N PHE A 389 -4.47 -18.10 4.11
CA PHE A 389 -5.57 -17.65 4.95
C PHE A 389 -5.40 -17.96 6.45
N PRO A 390 -4.80 -19.09 6.87
CA PRO A 390 -4.50 -19.34 8.30
C PRO A 390 -3.56 -18.31 8.93
N GLU A 391 -2.73 -17.64 8.13
CA GLU A 391 -1.90 -16.51 8.57
C GLU A 391 -2.65 -15.18 8.53
N SER A 392 -3.80 -15.15 7.86
CA SER A 392 -4.60 -13.95 7.63
C SER A 392 -5.76 -13.80 8.59
N VAL A 393 -6.37 -14.91 9.04
CA VAL A 393 -7.53 -14.94 9.93
C VAL A 393 -7.27 -15.93 11.06
N ARG A 394 -7.44 -15.48 12.31
CA ARG A 394 -7.35 -16.32 13.51
C ARG A 394 -8.76 -16.79 13.87
N HIS A 395 -9.03 -18.06 13.55
CA HIS A 395 -10.33 -18.70 13.77
C HIS A 395 -10.83 -18.49 15.22
N GLY A 396 -12.04 -17.94 15.35
CA GLY A 396 -12.69 -17.69 16.64
C GLY A 396 -12.15 -16.46 17.41
N VAL A 397 -11.15 -15.76 16.87
CA VAL A 397 -10.53 -14.58 17.49
C VAL A 397 -10.89 -13.30 16.75
N ASP A 398 -10.54 -13.20 15.46
CA ASP A 398 -10.80 -12.03 14.61
C ASP A 398 -11.64 -12.34 13.36
N GLY A 399 -11.96 -13.62 13.17
CA GLY A 399 -12.80 -14.11 12.09
C GLY A 399 -13.06 -15.61 12.22
N LEU A 400 -13.69 -16.19 11.19
CA LEU A 400 -13.94 -17.62 11.07
C LEU A 400 -13.26 -18.17 9.83
N THR A 401 -12.90 -19.46 9.91
CA THR A 401 -12.38 -20.22 8.79
C THR A 401 -13.22 -21.47 8.57
N PHE A 402 -13.34 -21.89 7.31
CA PHE A 402 -14.09 -23.08 6.90
C PHE A 402 -13.32 -23.88 5.85
N ALA A 403 -13.61 -25.18 5.71
CA ALA A 403 -12.92 -26.02 4.75
C ALA A 403 -13.13 -25.53 3.30
N VAL A 404 -12.07 -25.49 2.50
CA VAL A 404 -12.12 -24.96 1.13
C VAL A 404 -13.17 -25.69 0.28
N GLY A 405 -14.01 -24.92 -0.41
CA GLY A 405 -15.09 -25.47 -1.25
C GLY A 405 -16.28 -26.06 -0.47
N ASP A 406 -16.23 -26.14 0.85
CA ASP A 406 -17.30 -26.69 1.68
C ASP A 406 -18.37 -25.63 1.96
N ALA A 407 -19.39 -25.60 1.11
CA ALA A 407 -20.53 -24.71 1.29
C ALA A 407 -21.34 -25.01 2.57
N VAL A 408 -21.27 -26.22 3.14
CA VAL A 408 -22.00 -26.57 4.36
C VAL A 408 -21.31 -25.90 5.53
N ALA A 409 -19.99 -26.10 5.66
CA ALA A 409 -19.19 -25.46 6.70
C ALA A 409 -19.22 -23.92 6.61
N LEU A 410 -19.25 -23.36 5.39
CA LEU A 410 -19.46 -21.92 5.20
C LEU A 410 -20.86 -21.49 5.69
N GLY A 411 -21.91 -22.24 5.36
CA GLY A 411 -23.27 -21.99 5.82
C GLY A 411 -23.37 -21.96 7.36
N ASP A 412 -22.72 -22.91 8.03
CA ASP A 412 -22.65 -22.97 9.49
C ASP A 412 -21.93 -21.74 10.08
N CYS A 413 -20.85 -21.26 9.44
CA CYS A 413 -20.16 -20.04 9.86
C CYS A 413 -21.02 -18.77 9.67
N LEU A 414 -21.79 -18.71 8.57
CA LEU A 414 -22.73 -17.61 8.32
C LEU A 414 -23.83 -17.61 9.38
N GLU A 415 -24.47 -18.75 9.63
CA GLU A 415 -25.55 -18.87 10.62
C GLU A 415 -25.05 -18.57 12.03
N ALA A 416 -23.85 -19.03 12.41
CA ALA A 416 -23.26 -18.71 13.71
C ALA A 416 -23.08 -17.19 13.95
N CYS A 417 -22.75 -16.42 12.91
CA CYS A 417 -22.69 -14.97 13.00
C CYS A 417 -24.08 -14.32 13.12
N VAL A 418 -25.11 -14.92 12.50
CA VAL A 418 -26.48 -14.42 12.54
C VAL A 418 -27.14 -14.69 13.90
N ASP A 419 -26.88 -15.86 14.48
CA ASP A 419 -27.51 -16.32 15.73
C ASP A 419 -26.95 -15.65 16.99
N ASP A 420 -25.68 -15.22 16.97
CA ASP A 420 -24.99 -14.64 18.14
C ASP A 420 -24.30 -13.29 17.79
N PRO A 421 -25.02 -12.16 17.87
CA PRO A 421 -24.44 -10.83 17.66
C PRO A 421 -23.29 -10.50 18.62
N GLU A 422 -23.34 -11.00 19.86
CA GLU A 422 -22.27 -10.85 20.85
C GLU A 422 -21.00 -11.57 20.43
N PHE A 423 -21.11 -12.74 19.80
CA PHE A 423 -19.99 -13.43 19.18
C PHE A 423 -19.36 -12.61 18.07
N LEU A 424 -20.17 -12.05 17.17
CA LEU A 424 -19.66 -11.23 16.08
C LEU A 424 -18.90 -10.00 16.61
N VAL A 425 -19.44 -9.32 17.62
CA VAL A 425 -18.76 -8.17 18.26
C VAL A 425 -17.48 -8.61 18.99
N ARG A 426 -17.44 -9.82 19.56
CA ARG A 426 -16.23 -10.40 20.14
C ARG A 426 -15.16 -10.62 19.07
N LEU A 427 -15.51 -11.12 17.89
CA LEU A 427 -14.57 -11.27 16.77
C LEU A 427 -14.02 -9.90 16.33
N VAL A 428 -14.90 -8.90 16.17
CA VAL A 428 -14.49 -7.53 15.80
C VAL A 428 -13.51 -6.92 16.82
N ARG A 429 -13.65 -7.24 18.11
CA ARG A 429 -12.72 -6.81 19.16
C ARG A 429 -11.36 -7.52 19.11
N GLY A 430 -11.30 -8.74 18.56
CA GLY A 430 -10.06 -9.49 18.41
C GLY A 430 -9.20 -9.02 17.23
N ILE A 431 -9.73 -8.19 16.33
CA ILE A 431 -8.99 -7.65 15.17
C ILE A 431 -7.79 -6.84 15.66
N GLU A 432 -6.59 -7.26 15.25
CA GLU A 432 -5.34 -6.54 15.49
C GLU A 432 -5.13 -5.43 14.45
N PRO A 433 -4.35 -4.37 14.79
CA PRO A 433 -3.95 -3.36 13.82
C PRO A 433 -3.25 -4.00 12.60
N VAL A 434 -3.66 -3.59 11.41
CA VAL A 434 -3.06 -4.07 10.17
C VAL A 434 -1.74 -3.37 9.88
N HIS A 435 -0.89 -4.04 9.11
CA HIS A 435 0.36 -3.46 8.64
C HIS A 435 0.07 -2.30 7.67
N THR A 436 0.63 -1.11 7.93
CA THR A 436 0.33 0.10 7.15
C THR A 436 1.32 0.29 6.00
N LEU A 437 0.91 1.05 4.99
CA LEU A 437 1.76 1.40 3.85
C LEU A 437 3.03 2.15 4.31
N GLU A 438 2.94 3.03 5.30
CA GLU A 438 4.08 3.79 5.81
C GLU A 438 5.13 2.86 6.44
N ALA A 439 4.70 1.94 7.31
CA ALA A 439 5.59 0.95 7.92
C ALA A 439 6.26 0.08 6.85
N HIS A 440 5.48 -0.34 5.86
CA HIS A 440 5.95 -1.17 4.76
C HIS A 440 6.98 -0.46 3.87
N VAL A 441 6.80 0.84 3.60
CA VAL A 441 7.78 1.67 2.88
C VAL A 441 9.10 1.75 3.66
N ALA A 442 9.04 2.00 4.97
CA ALA A 442 10.25 2.07 5.80
C ALA A 442 11.03 0.75 5.82
N GLU A 443 10.33 -0.40 5.82
CA GLU A 443 10.98 -1.71 5.72
C GLU A 443 11.62 -1.95 4.35
N HIS A 444 10.98 -1.50 3.26
CA HIS A 444 11.57 -1.53 1.93
C HIS A 444 12.83 -0.67 1.85
N GLU A 445 12.79 0.55 2.38
CA GLU A 445 13.93 1.46 2.41
C GLU A 445 15.13 0.83 3.11
N ARG A 446 14.89 0.17 4.26
CA ARG A 446 15.93 -0.57 4.99
C ARG A 446 16.55 -1.70 4.14
N ILE A 447 15.72 -2.52 3.48
CA ILE A 447 16.21 -3.61 2.62
C ILE A 447 17.01 -3.06 1.42
N TYR A 448 16.55 -1.96 0.82
CA TYR A 448 17.27 -1.32 -0.27
C TYR A 448 18.61 -0.76 0.18
N ASP A 449 18.65 -0.11 1.34
CA ASP A 449 19.87 0.44 1.90
C ASP A 449 20.89 -0.64 2.24
N GLU A 450 20.45 -1.76 2.80
CA GLU A 450 21.29 -2.95 3.04
C GLU A 450 21.92 -3.45 1.73
N LEU A 451 21.11 -3.73 0.71
CA LEU A 451 21.57 -4.26 -0.57
C LEU A 451 22.49 -3.31 -1.35
N VAL A 452 22.16 -2.02 -1.34
CA VAL A 452 22.98 -1.01 -2.01
C VAL A 452 24.32 -0.85 -1.29
N THR A 453 24.34 -0.91 0.05
CA THR A 453 25.57 -0.86 0.84
C THR A 453 26.45 -2.09 0.59
N GLU A 454 25.86 -3.28 0.61
CA GLU A 454 26.56 -4.54 0.27
C GLU A 454 27.17 -4.49 -1.13
N ARG A 455 26.42 -4.02 -2.13
CA ARG A 455 26.91 -3.85 -3.50
C ARG A 455 28.11 -2.90 -3.55
N ILE A 456 28.01 -1.75 -2.89
CA ILE A 456 29.05 -0.74 -2.95
C ILE A 456 30.32 -1.24 -2.25
N ALA A 457 30.18 -1.90 -1.10
CA ALA A 457 31.29 -2.55 -0.41
C ALA A 457 31.98 -3.61 -1.28
N ALA A 458 31.20 -4.47 -1.96
CA ALA A 458 31.73 -5.48 -2.86
C ALA A 458 32.48 -4.88 -4.06
N ARG A 459 31.95 -3.80 -4.66
CA ARG A 459 32.62 -3.09 -5.76
C ARG A 459 33.90 -2.39 -5.30
N SER A 460 33.87 -1.72 -4.15
CA SER A 460 35.08 -1.09 -3.58
C SER A 460 36.16 -2.13 -3.37
N HIS A 461 35.83 -3.27 -2.76
CA HIS A 461 36.78 -4.35 -2.52
C HIS A 461 37.39 -4.90 -3.81
N ALA A 462 36.56 -5.14 -4.84
CA ALA A 462 37.04 -5.61 -6.14
C ALA A 462 37.96 -4.59 -6.83
N VAL A 463 37.63 -3.30 -6.75
CA VAL A 463 38.47 -2.23 -7.29
C VAL A 463 39.79 -2.16 -6.51
N ASP A 464 39.76 -2.21 -5.17
CA ASP A 464 40.95 -2.15 -4.32
C ASP A 464 41.93 -3.31 -4.59
N GLN A 465 41.43 -4.49 -4.99
CA GLN A 465 42.27 -5.61 -5.40
C GLN A 465 43.01 -5.37 -6.73
N VAL A 466 42.37 -4.69 -7.68
CA VAL A 466 42.89 -4.50 -9.05
C VAL A 466 43.64 -3.15 -9.19
N LEU A 467 43.35 -2.18 -8.32
CA LEU A 467 43.89 -0.82 -8.34
C LEU A 467 45.43 -0.74 -8.30
N PRO A 468 46.16 -1.54 -7.49
CA PRO A 468 47.63 -1.54 -7.53
C PRO A 468 48.17 -1.95 -8.91
N HIS A 469 47.49 -2.90 -9.58
CA HIS A 469 47.86 -3.33 -10.92
C HIS A 469 47.61 -2.24 -11.96
N LEU A 470 46.44 -1.58 -11.92
CA LEU A 470 46.11 -0.48 -12.82
C LEU A 470 47.03 0.73 -12.63
N ARG A 471 47.35 1.08 -11.39
CA ARG A 471 48.35 2.12 -11.07
C ARG A 471 49.73 1.76 -11.60
N GLY A 472 50.13 0.49 -11.47
CA GLY A 472 51.39 -0.01 -12.03
C GLY A 472 51.43 0.06 -13.57
N ILE A 473 50.30 -0.19 -14.24
CA ILE A 473 50.17 -0.03 -15.70
C ILE A 473 50.26 1.45 -16.07
N ALA A 474 49.47 2.33 -15.43
CA ALA A 474 49.46 3.76 -15.70
C ALA A 474 50.83 4.41 -15.48
N ALA A 475 51.52 4.09 -14.37
CA ALA A 475 52.86 4.59 -14.10
C ALA A 475 53.90 4.13 -15.14
N ARG A 476 53.75 2.91 -15.67
CA ARG A 476 54.58 2.44 -16.80
C ARG A 476 54.28 3.18 -18.09
N TYR A 477 53.02 3.50 -18.37
CA TYR A 477 52.65 4.30 -19.53
C TYR A 477 53.20 5.73 -19.43
N GLU A 478 53.07 6.38 -18.27
CA GLU A 478 53.65 7.71 -18.02
C GLU A 478 55.19 7.69 -18.12
N GLU A 479 55.85 6.64 -17.59
CA GLU A 479 57.30 6.46 -17.76
C GLU A 479 57.65 6.36 -19.25
N LEU A 480 56.92 5.55 -20.02
CA LEU A 480 57.16 5.37 -21.45
C LEU A 480 56.89 6.64 -22.26
N GLU A 481 55.84 7.41 -21.95
CA GLU A 481 55.53 8.69 -22.61
C GLU A 481 56.56 9.78 -22.30
N SER A 482 57.20 9.71 -21.12
CA SER A 482 58.23 10.67 -20.71
C SER A 482 59.61 10.45 -21.37
N LEU A 483 59.82 9.31 -22.03
CA LEU A 483 61.07 8.97 -22.69
C LEU A 483 61.12 9.56 -24.11
N ALA A 484 62.28 10.13 -24.47
CA ALA A 484 62.53 10.48 -25.87
C ALA A 484 62.46 9.22 -26.75
N SER A 485 61.95 9.35 -27.99
CA SER A 485 61.78 8.20 -28.91
C SER A 485 63.06 7.37 -29.11
N GLU A 486 64.23 7.99 -28.96
CA GLU A 486 65.54 7.36 -29.06
C GLU A 486 65.84 6.41 -27.88
N ASP A 487 65.39 6.75 -26.67
CA ASP A 487 65.59 5.94 -25.45
C ASP A 487 64.59 4.77 -25.37
N LEU A 488 63.35 4.98 -25.84
CA LEU A 488 62.36 3.92 -26.07
C LEU A 488 62.88 2.86 -27.02
N LEU A 489 63.46 3.29 -28.15
CA LEU A 489 64.05 2.41 -29.15
C LEU A 489 65.24 1.62 -28.57
N ARG A 490 66.10 2.28 -27.78
CA ARG A 490 67.25 1.65 -27.13
C ARG A 490 66.83 0.58 -26.12
N ARG A 491 65.84 0.87 -25.26
CA ARG A 491 65.30 -0.11 -24.29
C ARG A 491 64.62 -1.30 -24.98
N ALA A 492 63.87 -1.05 -26.05
CA ALA A 492 63.25 -2.13 -26.82
C ALA A 492 64.30 -3.04 -27.50
N LEU A 493 65.38 -2.44 -28.04
CA LEU A 493 66.49 -3.18 -28.63
C LEU A 493 67.28 -3.99 -27.58
N ASP A 494 67.49 -3.45 -26.39
CA ASP A 494 68.14 -4.17 -25.29
C ASP A 494 67.33 -5.38 -24.82
N GLU A 495 66.01 -5.25 -24.70
CA GLU A 495 65.15 -6.34 -24.24
C GLU A 495 64.97 -7.42 -25.32
N VAL A 496 64.89 -7.03 -26.60
CA VAL A 496 64.97 -7.94 -27.75
C VAL A 496 66.32 -8.65 -27.79
N GLY A 497 67.41 -7.95 -27.50
CA GLY A 497 68.74 -8.55 -27.35
C GLY A 497 68.79 -9.58 -26.22
N ARG A 498 68.18 -9.27 -25.08
CA ARG A 498 68.09 -10.15 -23.91
C ARG A 498 67.28 -11.42 -24.21
N LEU A 499 66.13 -11.27 -24.86
CA LEU A 499 65.28 -12.37 -25.33
C LEU A 499 65.97 -13.22 -26.40
N ALA A 500 66.63 -12.60 -27.37
CA ALA A 500 67.42 -13.30 -28.37
C ALA A 500 68.54 -14.13 -27.73
N GLN A 501 69.17 -13.61 -26.67
CA GLN A 501 70.20 -14.32 -25.91
C GLN A 501 69.62 -15.50 -25.11
N GLN A 502 68.45 -15.33 -24.49
CA GLN A 502 67.73 -16.42 -23.80
C GLN A 502 67.27 -17.52 -24.77
N LEU A 503 66.96 -17.17 -26.01
CA LEU A 503 66.49 -18.08 -27.06
C LEU A 503 67.62 -18.63 -27.94
N GLY A 504 68.89 -18.29 -27.66
CA GLY A 504 70.05 -18.80 -28.39
C GLY A 504 70.24 -18.23 -29.81
N ALA A 505 69.62 -17.09 -30.14
CA ALA A 505 69.74 -16.45 -31.44
C ALA A 505 71.00 -15.56 -31.52
N PRO A 506 71.75 -15.55 -32.65
CA PRO A 506 72.96 -14.76 -32.80
C PRO A 506 72.66 -13.24 -32.75
N ALA A 507 73.37 -12.51 -31.89
CA ALA A 507 73.09 -11.13 -31.49
C ALA A 507 73.13 -10.07 -32.62
N ALA A 508 73.64 -10.40 -33.80
CA ALA A 508 73.92 -9.42 -34.85
C ALA A 508 72.75 -9.12 -35.82
N SER A 509 71.58 -9.75 -35.69
CA SER A 509 70.50 -9.62 -36.70
C SER A 509 69.13 -9.21 -36.19
N ALA A 510 68.87 -9.21 -34.88
CA ALA A 510 67.53 -8.95 -34.35
C ALA A 510 67.11 -7.47 -34.47
N GLY A 511 68.03 -6.54 -34.22
CA GLY A 511 67.76 -5.09 -34.29
C GLY A 511 67.51 -4.57 -35.70
N GLU A 512 68.27 -5.04 -36.70
CA GLU A 512 68.08 -4.66 -38.11
C GLU A 512 66.80 -5.26 -38.71
N TRP A 513 66.41 -6.46 -38.27
CA TRP A 513 65.17 -7.11 -38.71
C TRP A 513 63.93 -6.39 -38.17
N MET A 514 63.96 -5.99 -36.90
CA MET A 514 62.88 -5.24 -36.24
C MET A 514 62.72 -3.83 -36.82
N ALA A 515 63.82 -3.12 -37.08
CA ALA A 515 63.79 -1.78 -37.69
C ALA A 515 63.17 -1.79 -39.11
N ARG A 516 63.37 -2.86 -39.89
CA ARG A 516 62.75 -3.04 -41.21
C ARG A 516 61.28 -3.46 -41.14
N ALA A 517 60.86 -4.16 -40.09
CA ALA A 517 59.47 -4.56 -39.87
C ALA A 517 58.59 -3.38 -39.41
N LEU A 518 59.09 -2.57 -38.46
CA LEU A 518 58.39 -1.39 -37.93
C LEU A 518 58.23 -0.26 -38.95
N ALA A 519 59.16 -0.12 -39.90
CA ALA A 519 59.11 0.90 -40.95
C ALA A 519 58.08 0.61 -42.07
N ARG A 520 57.40 -0.55 -42.06
CA ARG A 520 56.50 -0.98 -43.15
C ARG A 520 55.06 -1.29 -42.74
N ASP A 521 54.70 -1.29 -41.46
CA ASP A 521 53.43 -1.87 -41.01
C ASP A 521 52.46 -0.85 -40.39
N VAL A 522 51.41 -0.52 -41.14
CA VAL A 522 50.29 0.36 -40.74
C VAL A 522 49.56 -0.19 -39.49
N ARG A 523 49.57 -1.51 -39.26
CA ARG A 523 48.98 -2.13 -38.06
C ARG A 523 49.61 -1.69 -36.74
N THR A 524 50.88 -1.30 -36.73
CA THR A 524 51.56 -0.90 -35.49
C THR A 524 51.14 0.50 -35.05
N GLN A 525 50.80 1.38 -36.00
CA GLN A 525 50.23 2.70 -35.71
C GLN A 525 48.78 2.61 -35.21
N ASP A 526 47.98 1.67 -35.74
CA ASP A 526 46.63 1.39 -35.23
C ASP A 526 46.66 0.78 -33.82
N LEU A 527 47.61 -0.10 -33.51
CA LEU A 527 47.81 -0.67 -32.16
C LEU A 527 48.23 0.36 -31.10
N LEU A 528 48.96 1.41 -31.48
CA LEU A 528 49.30 2.52 -30.58
C LEU A 528 48.08 3.41 -30.30
N ARG A 529 47.18 3.56 -31.28
CA ARG A 529 45.91 4.30 -31.17
C ARG A 529 44.87 3.55 -30.33
N ASP A 530 44.83 2.21 -30.43
CA ASP A 530 44.02 1.35 -29.56
C ASP A 530 44.50 1.39 -28.10
N ARG A 531 45.81 1.54 -27.87
CA ARG A 531 46.37 1.65 -26.50
C ARG A 531 46.16 3.01 -25.84
N GLU A 532 46.09 4.08 -26.61
CA GLU A 532 45.62 5.39 -26.13
C GLU A 532 44.15 5.32 -25.69
N THR A 533 43.33 4.55 -26.41
CA THR A 533 41.92 4.27 -26.06
C THR A 533 41.81 3.46 -24.77
N GLU A 534 42.69 2.47 -24.57
CA GLU A 534 42.78 1.66 -23.35
C GLU A 534 43.25 2.50 -22.14
N GLY A 535 44.22 3.40 -22.33
CA GLY A 535 44.66 4.36 -21.30
C GLY A 535 43.56 5.36 -20.90
N ASN A 536 42.76 5.84 -21.87
CA ASN A 536 41.60 6.68 -21.60
C ASN A 536 40.47 5.92 -20.88
N TYR A 537 40.25 4.66 -21.23
CA TYR A 537 39.30 3.78 -20.53
C TYR A 537 39.68 3.58 -19.05
N LEU A 538 40.96 3.32 -18.76
CA LEU A 538 41.45 3.16 -17.39
C LEU A 538 41.34 4.44 -16.57
N ARG A 539 41.59 5.61 -17.18
CA ARG A 539 41.39 6.92 -16.53
C ARG A 539 39.93 7.15 -16.18
N ALA A 540 39.01 6.85 -17.10
CA ALA A 540 37.57 6.95 -16.87
C ALA A 540 37.04 5.98 -15.80
N GLU A 541 37.69 4.83 -15.59
CA GLU A 541 37.33 3.89 -14.52
C GLU A 541 37.79 4.40 -13.13
N LEU A 542 38.97 5.04 -13.08
CA LEU A 542 39.48 5.69 -11.86
C LEU A 542 38.60 6.88 -11.46
N GLU A 543 38.22 7.72 -12.43
CA GLU A 543 37.28 8.83 -12.22
C GLU A 543 35.92 8.33 -11.71
N ARG A 544 35.40 7.22 -12.28
CA ARG A 544 34.15 6.60 -11.80
C ARG A 544 34.22 6.08 -10.36
N ARG A 545 35.37 5.59 -9.89
CA ARG A 545 35.55 5.23 -8.47
C ARG A 545 35.45 6.48 -7.58
N ASP A 546 36.13 7.55 -7.96
CA ASP A 546 36.16 8.78 -7.17
C ASP A 546 34.78 9.44 -7.15
N GLU A 547 34.02 9.37 -8.25
CA GLU A 547 32.60 9.76 -8.31
C GLU A 547 31.72 8.94 -7.36
N VAL A 548 31.86 7.60 -7.36
CA VAL A 548 31.10 6.72 -6.46
C VAL A 548 31.46 6.96 -5.00
N SER A 549 32.73 7.23 -4.70
CA SER A 549 33.20 7.58 -3.35
C SER A 549 32.60 8.92 -2.89
N ALA A 550 32.57 9.93 -3.76
CA ALA A 550 31.95 11.21 -3.47
C ALA A 550 30.42 11.10 -3.31
N GLU A 551 29.76 10.23 -4.08
CA GLU A 551 28.32 9.97 -3.98
C GLU A 551 27.94 9.29 -2.65
N LEU A 552 28.80 8.40 -2.14
CA LEU A 552 28.66 7.81 -0.81
C LEU A 552 28.77 8.85 0.29
N GLU A 553 29.81 9.68 0.26
CA GLU A 553 30.01 10.75 1.23
C GLU A 553 28.83 11.75 1.20
N ALA A 554 28.32 12.06 0.02
CA ALA A 554 27.14 12.92 -0.15
C ALA A 554 25.86 12.27 0.42
N ARG A 555 25.66 10.96 0.22
CA ARG A 555 24.52 10.22 0.78
C ARG A 555 24.58 10.15 2.30
N ASP A 556 25.76 9.91 2.87
CA ASP A 556 25.93 9.89 4.33
C ASP A 556 25.75 11.27 4.95
N ALA A 557 26.23 12.32 4.29
CA ALA A 557 25.96 13.69 4.69
C ALA A 557 24.46 14.04 4.62
N TRP A 558 23.76 13.60 3.56
CA TRP A 558 22.32 13.78 3.41
C TRP A 558 21.53 13.04 4.49
N ARG A 559 21.86 11.77 4.79
CA ARG A 559 21.24 10.99 5.87
C ARG A 559 21.43 11.67 7.23
N ALA A 560 22.62 12.17 7.50
CA ALA A 560 22.91 12.91 8.72
C ALA A 560 22.08 14.20 8.83
N GLU A 561 21.84 14.89 7.72
CA GLU A 561 20.99 16.08 7.67
C GLU A 561 19.50 15.75 7.89
N GLN A 562 18.98 14.70 7.25
CA GLN A 562 17.60 14.26 7.47
C GLN A 562 17.37 13.84 8.93
N LEU A 563 18.33 13.12 9.53
CA LEU A 563 18.27 12.73 10.93
C LEU A 563 18.27 13.95 11.86
N ARG A 564 19.08 14.98 11.56
CA ARG A 564 19.07 16.25 12.30
C ARG A 564 17.70 16.93 12.21
N GLY A 565 17.16 17.10 11.00
CA GLY A 565 15.85 17.72 10.80
C GLY A 565 14.70 16.97 11.47
N ALA A 566 14.73 15.63 11.44
CA ALA A 566 13.75 14.80 12.15
C ALA A 566 13.87 14.97 13.67
N THR A 567 15.09 15.04 14.21
CA THR A 567 15.36 15.24 15.64
C THR A 567 14.89 16.62 16.11
N GLU A 568 15.14 17.67 15.34
CA GLU A 568 14.68 19.03 15.64
C GLU A 568 13.15 19.13 15.58
N LYS A 569 12.52 18.48 14.60
CA LYS A 569 11.06 18.44 14.49
C LYS A 569 10.43 17.65 15.64
N LEU A 570 11.05 16.56 16.08
CA LEU A 570 10.62 15.79 17.25
C LEU A 570 10.71 16.66 18.52
N ALA A 571 11.84 17.33 18.75
CA ALA A 571 12.01 18.22 19.90
C ALA A 571 10.98 19.37 19.90
N TRP A 572 10.69 19.95 18.73
CA TRP A 572 9.65 20.97 18.59
C TRP A 572 8.25 20.42 18.91
N LEU A 573 7.90 19.23 18.40
CA LEU A 573 6.62 18.57 18.68
C LEU A 573 6.48 18.21 20.17
N GLU A 574 7.55 17.73 20.81
CA GLU A 574 7.58 17.47 22.25
C GLU A 574 7.32 18.75 23.05
N GLN A 575 7.91 19.88 22.63
CA GLN A 575 7.65 21.17 23.27
C GLN A 575 6.21 21.65 23.07
N GLN A 576 5.61 21.46 21.89
CA GLN A 576 4.19 21.75 21.66
C GLN A 576 3.28 20.84 22.50
N LEU A 577 3.65 19.57 22.66
CA LEU A 577 2.91 18.60 23.48
C LEU A 577 2.92 18.99 24.96
N VAL A 578 4.02 19.54 25.48
CA VAL A 578 4.07 20.11 26.84
C VAL A 578 3.10 21.27 26.98
N GLY A 579 3.11 22.23 26.05
CA GLY A 579 2.17 23.37 26.08
C GLY A 579 0.70 22.93 26.00
N LEU A 580 0.38 21.95 25.15
CA LEU A 580 -0.97 21.38 25.05
C LEU A 580 -1.35 20.61 26.33
N ARG A 581 -0.42 19.95 27.00
CA ARG A 581 -0.66 19.27 28.29
C ARG A 581 -0.92 20.27 29.41
N GLU A 582 -0.20 21.38 29.45
CA GLU A 582 -0.43 22.48 30.40
C GLU A 582 -1.79 23.15 30.14
N GLU A 583 -2.15 23.41 28.88
CA GLU A 583 -3.45 23.96 28.52
C GLU A 583 -4.59 22.99 28.88
N ASN A 584 -4.40 21.68 28.65
CA ASN A 584 -5.37 20.66 29.02
C ASN A 584 -5.49 20.50 30.55
N ALA A 585 -4.38 20.57 31.29
CA ALA A 585 -4.38 20.58 32.76
C ALA A 585 -5.13 21.79 33.32
N TRP A 586 -4.90 22.98 32.76
CA TRP A 586 -5.65 24.19 33.12
C TRP A 586 -7.14 24.07 32.80
N ARG A 587 -7.50 23.55 31.63
CA ARG A 587 -8.91 23.28 31.26
C ARG A 587 -9.55 22.28 32.21
N LYS A 588 -8.82 21.25 32.62
CA LYS A 588 -9.29 20.22 33.56
C LYS A 588 -9.51 20.81 34.96
N GLU A 589 -8.57 21.60 35.47
CA GLU A 589 -8.69 22.29 36.76
C GLU A 589 -9.85 23.31 36.76
N THR A 590 -10.05 24.02 35.64
CA THR A 590 -11.18 24.93 35.45
C THR A 590 -12.52 24.18 35.37
N THR A 591 -12.53 23.00 34.73
CA THR A 591 -13.71 22.13 34.65
C THR A 591 -14.06 21.54 36.01
N GLU A 592 -13.08 21.05 36.76
CA GLU A 592 -13.26 20.54 38.13
C GLU A 592 -13.75 21.65 39.08
N SER A 593 -13.27 22.89 38.92
CA SER A 593 -13.79 24.06 39.65
C SER A 593 -15.24 24.41 39.27
N LEU A 594 -15.60 24.28 37.99
CA LEU A 594 -16.96 24.51 37.52
C LEU A 594 -17.90 23.40 37.96
N GLU A 595 -17.47 22.14 37.95
CA GLU A 595 -18.20 20.98 38.46
C GLU A 595 -18.45 21.11 39.96
N GLY A 596 -17.45 21.52 40.75
CA GLY A 596 -17.65 21.81 42.18
C GLY A 596 -18.65 22.95 42.43
N THR A 597 -18.71 23.94 41.52
CA THR A 597 -19.71 25.02 41.56
C THR A 597 -21.10 24.50 41.19
N VAL A 598 -21.20 23.64 40.17
CA VAL A 598 -22.45 22.99 39.74
C VAL A 598 -22.98 22.07 40.83
N GLU A 599 -22.14 21.27 41.49
CA GLU A 599 -22.55 20.42 42.61
C GLU A 599 -23.02 21.24 43.82
N SER A 600 -22.38 22.38 44.09
CA SER A 600 -22.82 23.32 45.14
C SER A 600 -24.18 23.94 44.81
N LEU A 601 -24.40 24.31 43.55
CA LEU A 601 -25.69 24.80 43.05
C LEU A 601 -26.75 23.71 43.04
N GLN A 602 -26.42 22.47 42.68
CA GLN A 602 -27.33 21.32 42.72
C GLN A 602 -27.74 20.98 44.16
N ARG A 603 -26.80 20.99 45.13
CA ARG A 603 -27.14 20.84 46.56
C ARG A 603 -28.06 21.95 47.04
N SER A 604 -27.86 23.17 46.56
CA SER A 604 -28.74 24.32 46.86
C SER A 604 -30.12 24.16 46.22
N VAL A 605 -30.20 23.67 44.98
CA VAL A 605 -31.44 23.35 44.28
C VAL A 605 -32.20 22.23 44.99
N SER A 606 -31.55 21.11 45.34
CA SER A 606 -32.20 20.01 46.05
C SER A 606 -32.69 20.42 47.45
N SER A 607 -31.97 21.33 48.13
CA SER A 607 -32.45 21.95 49.38
C SER A 607 -33.71 22.80 49.16
N LEU A 608 -33.76 23.57 48.06
CA LEU A 608 -34.92 24.38 47.69
C LEU A 608 -36.10 23.52 47.20
N GLU A 609 -35.84 22.37 46.58
CA GLU A 609 -36.85 21.39 46.18
C GLU A 609 -37.43 20.65 47.38
N ALA A 610 -36.60 20.30 48.38
CA ALA A 610 -37.10 19.76 49.65
C ALA A 610 -37.97 20.79 50.40
N GLU A 611 -37.64 22.08 50.30
CA GLU A 611 -38.45 23.16 50.87
C GLU A 611 -39.75 23.40 50.07
N ARG A 612 -39.69 23.29 48.74
CA ARG A 612 -40.86 23.28 47.85
C ARG A 612 -41.81 22.13 48.21
N ASP A 613 -41.30 20.92 48.35
CA ASP A 613 -42.11 19.72 48.60
C ASP A 613 -42.71 19.74 50.02
N TRP A 614 -42.00 20.34 51.00
CA TRP A 614 -42.56 20.65 52.32
C TRP A 614 -43.73 21.65 52.24
N ARG A 615 -43.62 22.69 51.39
CA ARG A 615 -44.69 23.69 51.18
C ARG A 615 -45.87 23.16 50.37
N VAL A 616 -45.63 22.22 49.47
CA VAL A 616 -46.67 21.51 48.67
C VAL A 616 -47.51 20.57 49.56
N GLY A 617 -47.04 20.20 50.75
CA GLY A 617 -47.78 19.40 51.73
C GLY A 617 -48.84 20.14 52.56
N THR A 618 -49.02 21.45 52.38
CA THR A 618 -50.04 22.23 53.12
C THR A 618 -50.86 23.08 52.18
N GLU A 619 -51.86 22.44 51.57
CA GLU A 619 -53.00 23.13 50.97
C GLU A 619 -53.91 23.71 52.07
N ALA A 620 -54.28 24.99 51.92
CA ALA A 620 -55.67 25.45 51.88
C ALA A 620 -55.78 26.93 52.30
N ALA A 621 -55.42 27.85 51.39
CA ALA A 621 -56.03 29.17 51.29
C ALA A 621 -55.54 29.90 50.04
N ALA A 622 -56.45 30.65 49.40
CA ALA A 622 -56.19 31.69 48.40
C ALA A 622 -56.09 31.25 46.92
N GLN A 623 -57.08 30.47 46.48
CA GLN A 623 -57.42 30.18 45.08
C GLN A 623 -57.96 31.39 44.28
N GLU A 624 -57.91 32.61 44.83
CA GLU A 624 -58.40 33.84 44.20
C GLU A 624 -57.25 34.74 43.67
N GLN A 625 -56.01 34.47 44.08
CA GLN A 625 -54.82 35.22 43.64
C GLN A 625 -54.19 34.66 42.35
N ALA A 626 -54.48 33.38 42.03
CA ALA A 626 -53.93 32.66 40.88
C ALA A 626 -54.43 33.17 39.52
N GLN A 627 -55.68 33.66 39.41
CA GLN A 627 -56.22 34.14 38.12
C GLN A 627 -55.64 35.48 37.67
N ARG A 628 -55.17 36.34 38.59
CA ARG A 628 -54.43 37.57 38.24
C ARG A 628 -52.95 37.28 37.95
N ALA A 629 -52.37 36.29 38.64
CA ALA A 629 -51.00 35.85 38.40
C ALA A 629 -50.82 35.20 37.03
N SER A 630 -51.75 34.36 36.57
CA SER A 630 -51.68 33.72 35.24
C SER A 630 -51.62 34.70 34.08
N ARG A 631 -52.34 35.82 34.13
CA ARG A 631 -52.28 36.83 33.05
C ARG A 631 -50.93 37.56 33.01
N ARG A 632 -50.34 37.84 34.17
CA ARG A 632 -49.03 38.49 34.26
C ARG A 632 -47.89 37.52 33.93
N LEU A 633 -48.06 36.23 34.20
CA LEU A 633 -47.10 35.18 33.83
C LEU A 633 -46.99 35.04 32.31
N ILE A 634 -48.12 35.09 31.60
CA ILE A 634 -48.15 35.02 30.12
C ILE A 634 -47.46 36.24 29.50
N GLU A 635 -47.63 37.44 30.08
CA GLU A 635 -46.91 38.65 29.62
C GLU A 635 -45.39 38.51 29.81
N LEU A 636 -44.94 37.87 30.89
CA LEU A 636 -43.52 37.65 31.18
C LEU A 636 -42.90 36.50 30.36
N GLU A 637 -43.68 35.48 30.01
CA GLU A 637 -43.24 34.43 29.08
C GLU A 637 -43.01 34.98 27.67
N VAL A 638 -43.86 35.91 27.21
CA VAL A 638 -43.65 36.62 25.93
C VAL A 638 -42.40 37.50 25.96
N GLU A 639 -42.12 38.16 27.09
CA GLU A 639 -40.90 38.95 27.27
C GLU A 639 -39.63 38.08 27.32
N LEU A 640 -39.71 36.90 27.95
CA LEU A 640 -38.61 35.93 28.04
C LEU A 640 -38.30 35.26 26.69
N ASP A 641 -39.33 34.95 25.91
CA ASP A 641 -39.17 34.43 24.54
C ASP A 641 -38.53 35.49 23.63
N GLY A 642 -38.90 36.76 23.79
CA GLY A 642 -38.27 37.89 23.11
C GLY A 642 -36.76 38.00 23.41
N LEU A 643 -36.38 37.89 24.68
CA LEU A 643 -34.98 37.91 25.10
C LEU A 643 -34.20 36.67 24.63
N THR A 644 -34.83 35.50 24.62
CA THR A 644 -34.22 34.26 24.14
C THR A 644 -33.97 34.30 22.63
N ALA A 645 -34.88 34.90 21.86
CA ALA A 645 -34.69 35.17 20.44
C ALA A 645 -33.55 36.18 20.19
N GLU A 646 -33.44 37.22 21.03
CA GLU A 646 -32.36 38.22 20.93
C GLU A 646 -30.98 37.62 21.23
N VAL A 647 -30.89 36.68 22.19
CA VAL A 647 -29.65 35.93 22.49
C VAL A 647 -29.27 34.98 21.35
N ARG A 648 -30.24 34.35 20.68
CA ARG A 648 -29.96 33.55 19.46
C ARG A 648 -29.45 34.41 18.32
N ALA A 649 -30.09 35.55 18.05
CA ALA A 649 -29.64 36.48 17.03
C ALA A 649 -28.21 36.99 17.27
N LEU A 650 -27.83 37.22 18.54
CA LEU A 650 -26.45 37.59 18.91
C LEU A 650 -25.45 36.45 18.69
N ARG A 651 -25.83 35.18 18.92
CA ARG A 651 -24.98 34.02 18.63
C ARG A 651 -24.75 33.83 17.13
N ASP A 652 -25.77 34.05 16.31
CA ASP A 652 -25.64 33.94 14.85
C ASP A 652 -24.75 35.05 14.28
N VAL A 653 -24.83 36.28 14.81
CA VAL A 653 -23.90 37.37 14.45
C VAL A 653 -22.45 37.06 14.82
N VAL A 654 -22.23 36.39 15.96
CA VAL A 654 -20.89 35.94 16.37
C VAL A 654 -20.37 34.85 15.43
N ALA A 655 -21.18 33.85 15.10
CA ALA A 655 -20.80 32.77 14.17
C ALA A 655 -20.48 33.31 12.76
N GLN A 656 -21.28 34.26 12.26
CA GLN A 656 -21.07 34.86 10.93
C GLN A 656 -19.80 35.73 10.86
N ARG A 657 -19.36 36.31 12.00
CA ARG A 657 -18.09 37.06 12.09
C ARG A 657 -16.87 36.16 12.27
N GLU A 658 -17.01 35.01 12.93
CA GLU A 658 -15.97 33.98 12.98
C GLU A 658 -15.68 33.39 11.59
N GLU A 659 -16.71 33.20 10.76
CA GLU A 659 -16.60 32.74 9.38
C GLU A 659 -15.89 33.77 8.48
N GLN A 660 -16.23 35.05 8.58
CA GLN A 660 -15.54 36.14 7.85
C GLN A 660 -14.08 36.35 8.29
N LEU A 661 -13.76 36.11 9.58
CA LEU A 661 -12.38 36.10 10.07
C LEU A 661 -11.59 34.87 9.58
N GLY A 662 -12.27 33.77 9.25
CA GLY A 662 -11.71 32.59 8.60
C GLY A 662 -11.33 32.84 7.13
N GLU A 663 -12.19 33.53 6.37
CA GLU A 663 -11.93 33.85 4.95
C GLU A 663 -10.82 34.90 4.76
N LEU A 664 -10.67 35.85 5.68
CA LEU A 664 -9.58 36.85 5.67
C LEU A 664 -8.19 36.27 6.00
N ARG A 665 -8.09 35.00 6.42
CA ARG A 665 -6.79 34.31 6.59
C ARG A 665 -6.15 33.87 5.28
N LEU A 666 -6.86 33.94 4.14
CA LEU A 666 -6.37 33.49 2.83
C LEU A 666 -5.86 34.60 1.90
N VAL A 667 -5.85 35.89 2.30
CA VAL A 667 -5.33 36.99 1.45
C VAL A 667 -4.43 37.97 2.22
N HIS A 668 -3.10 37.82 2.01
CA HIS A 668 -2.00 38.79 2.16
C HIS A 668 -1.66 39.47 3.52
N GLY A 669 -0.41 39.27 3.96
CA GLY A 669 0.53 40.35 4.36
C GLY A 669 0.30 41.13 5.67
N ARG A 670 0.94 40.67 6.76
CA ARG A 670 0.99 41.29 8.10
C ARG A 670 1.27 42.82 8.07
N SER A 671 0.33 43.63 8.58
CA SER A 671 0.60 45.01 9.02
C SER A 671 -0.02 45.31 10.39
N GLU A 672 0.58 46.22 11.17
CA GLU A 672 0.08 46.65 12.50
C GLU A 672 -1.31 47.30 12.45
N GLN A 673 -1.70 47.89 11.32
CA GLN A 673 -3.03 48.47 11.12
C GLN A 673 -4.14 47.43 11.21
N GLU A 674 -3.88 46.18 10.80
CA GLU A 674 -4.87 45.12 10.83
C GLU A 674 -5.11 44.57 12.24
N ARG A 675 -4.07 44.56 13.08
CA ARG A 675 -4.20 44.22 14.51
C ARG A 675 -4.96 45.30 15.28
N ALA A 676 -4.70 46.57 14.99
CA ALA A 676 -5.44 47.69 15.57
C ALA A 676 -6.91 47.71 15.14
N TRP A 677 -7.20 47.39 13.87
CA TRP A 677 -8.58 47.29 13.39
C TRP A 677 -9.34 46.10 14.00
N ARG A 678 -8.72 44.91 14.12
CA ARG A 678 -9.33 43.76 14.80
C ARG A 678 -9.61 44.02 16.28
N GLN A 679 -8.68 44.68 16.98
CA GLN A 679 -8.91 45.06 18.38
C GLN A 679 -10.05 46.08 18.49
N SER A 680 -10.10 47.07 17.58
CA SER A 680 -11.18 48.06 17.51
C SER A 680 -12.56 47.43 17.24
N GLU A 681 -12.66 46.47 16.32
CA GLU A 681 -13.91 45.76 16.04
C GLU A 681 -14.34 44.87 17.20
N MET A 682 -13.38 44.23 17.88
CA MET A 682 -13.65 43.40 19.05
C MET A 682 -14.09 44.24 20.25
N ASP A 683 -13.47 45.41 20.46
CA ASP A 683 -13.87 46.38 21.49
C ASP A 683 -15.25 46.99 21.18
N ALA A 684 -15.58 47.24 19.91
CA ALA A 684 -16.91 47.69 19.48
C ALA A 684 -17.99 46.63 19.69
N ALA A 685 -17.70 45.35 19.42
CA ALA A 685 -18.61 44.24 19.67
C ALA A 685 -18.85 44.04 21.17
N VAL A 686 -17.79 44.10 21.99
CA VAL A 686 -17.89 44.02 23.45
C VAL A 686 -18.68 45.22 23.98
N ALA A 687 -18.46 46.44 23.50
CA ALA A 687 -19.21 47.62 23.89
C ALA A 687 -20.70 47.56 23.51
N LEU A 688 -21.04 47.00 22.34
CA LEU A 688 -22.43 46.80 21.90
C LEU A 688 -23.16 45.79 22.81
N VAL A 689 -22.49 44.68 23.15
CA VAL A 689 -23.02 43.65 24.06
C VAL A 689 -23.15 44.19 25.49
N HIS A 690 -22.13 44.90 26.00
CA HIS A 690 -22.17 45.52 27.32
C HIS A 690 -23.23 46.63 27.42
N GLY A 691 -23.43 47.42 26.36
CA GLY A 691 -24.43 48.47 26.28
C GLY A 691 -25.86 47.93 26.32
N ARG A 692 -26.14 46.83 25.61
CA ARG A 692 -27.44 46.16 25.65
C ARG A 692 -27.68 45.43 26.98
N LEU A 693 -26.66 44.79 27.54
CA LEU A 693 -26.74 44.13 28.86
C LEU A 693 -26.99 45.13 30.01
N ARG A 694 -26.45 46.36 29.92
CA ARG A 694 -26.70 47.44 30.91
C ARG A 694 -28.17 47.86 30.99
N GLY A 695 -28.97 47.66 29.95
CA GLY A 695 -30.42 47.93 29.98
C GLY A 695 -31.24 46.76 30.55
N LEU A 696 -30.76 45.52 30.36
CA LEU A 696 -31.47 44.31 30.76
C LEU A 696 -31.35 43.99 32.25
N ILE A 697 -30.20 44.29 32.86
CA ILE A 697 -29.97 44.02 34.28
C ILE A 697 -30.92 44.86 35.17
N PRO A 698 -31.09 46.18 34.97
CA PRO A 698 -32.07 46.98 35.72
C PRO A 698 -33.51 46.53 35.51
N ALA A 699 -33.88 46.13 34.28
CA ALA A 699 -35.23 45.62 33.99
C ALA A 699 -35.51 44.31 34.75
N SER A 700 -34.54 43.38 34.77
CA SER A 700 -34.65 42.13 35.53
C SER A 700 -34.70 42.34 37.05
N LEU A 701 -33.99 43.36 37.55
CA LEU A 701 -33.99 43.72 38.97
C LEU A 701 -35.29 44.41 39.37
N ALA A 702 -35.82 45.30 38.53
CA ALA A 702 -37.14 45.90 38.70
C ALA A 702 -38.25 44.83 38.72
N LEU A 703 -38.14 43.83 37.84
CA LEU A 703 -39.05 42.69 37.82
C LEU A 703 -38.96 41.84 39.10
N ARG A 704 -37.74 41.61 39.61
CA ARG A 704 -37.51 40.94 40.90
C ARG A 704 -38.08 41.71 42.08
N ASP A 705 -37.94 43.03 42.10
CA ASP A 705 -38.48 43.87 43.16
C ASP A 705 -40.01 43.98 43.08
N GLU A 706 -40.60 43.97 41.89
CA GLU A 706 -42.04 43.89 41.69
C GLU A 706 -42.59 42.52 42.15
N LEU A 707 -41.86 41.44 41.89
CA LEU A 707 -42.14 40.09 42.41
C LEU A 707 -42.00 40.00 43.93
N ARG A 708 -41.01 40.66 44.53
CA ARG A 708 -40.85 40.76 45.99
C ARG A 708 -42.01 41.51 46.63
N ARG A 709 -42.45 42.64 46.03
CA ARG A 709 -43.65 43.36 46.48
C ARG A 709 -44.92 42.52 46.33
N TRP A 710 -45.05 41.75 45.25
CA TRP A 710 -46.19 40.86 45.04
C TRP A 710 -46.23 39.71 46.06
N ARG A 711 -45.07 39.27 46.56
CA ARG A 711 -44.92 38.27 47.63
C ARG A 711 -45.14 38.83 49.05
N GLY A 712 -45.43 40.13 49.20
CA GLY A 712 -45.79 40.74 50.48
C GLY A 712 -44.63 41.00 51.45
N GLU A 713 -43.37 40.94 50.98
CA GLU A 713 -42.19 41.18 51.80
C GLU A 713 -41.87 42.70 51.82
N SER A 714 -42.38 43.42 52.82
CA SER A 714 -42.00 44.83 53.06
C SER A 714 -41.46 45.01 54.49
N GLY A 715 -40.22 45.49 54.58
CA GLY A 715 -39.57 46.08 55.77
C GLY A 715 -38.58 45.16 56.50
N SER A 716 -37.41 45.61 57.00
CA SER A 716 -36.79 46.94 57.04
C SER A 716 -35.28 46.85 57.35
N VAL A 717 -34.56 47.89 56.94
CA VAL A 717 -33.15 48.26 57.19
C VAL A 717 -32.76 48.32 58.68
N VAL A 718 -31.54 47.86 59.03
CA VAL A 718 -30.52 48.44 59.99
C VAL A 718 -29.17 47.72 59.69
N GLY A 719 -28.09 48.37 59.21
CA GLY A 719 -26.99 49.05 59.95
C GLY A 719 -25.93 48.03 60.40
N ASP A 720 -24.64 48.04 60.04
CA ASP A 720 -23.63 49.10 59.98
C ASP A 720 -22.48 48.80 58.99
N GLU A 721 -21.66 49.84 58.81
CA GLU A 721 -20.69 50.21 57.76
C GLU A 721 -19.29 49.48 57.78
N PRO A 722 -18.27 49.88 56.97
CA PRO A 722 -17.51 49.00 56.08
C PRO A 722 -16.10 48.59 56.59
N SER A 723 -15.52 47.52 56.01
CA SER A 723 -14.07 47.33 56.04
C SER A 723 -13.53 46.91 54.67
N GLU A 724 -12.68 47.77 54.11
CA GLU A 724 -11.76 47.51 53.01
C GLU A 724 -10.88 46.28 53.27
N ALA A 725 -10.68 45.42 52.26
CA ALA A 725 -9.38 44.88 51.82
C ALA A 725 -9.54 43.64 50.92
N GLY A 726 -9.05 43.74 49.67
CA GLY A 726 -8.23 42.70 49.04
C GLY A 726 -8.88 41.65 48.13
N ALA A 727 -8.54 41.77 46.84
CA ALA A 727 -8.54 40.79 45.74
C ALA A 727 -9.89 40.43 45.08
#